data_AF-A0A1T0AQW0-F1
#
_entry.id   AF-A0A1T0AQW0-F1
#
_cell.length_a   1.000
_cell.length_b   1.000
_cell.length_c   1.000
_cell.angle_alpha   90.00
_cell.angle_beta   90.00
_cell.angle_gamma   90.00
#
_symmetry.space_group_name_H-M   'P 1'
#
loop_
_entity.id
_entity.type
_entity.pdbx_description
1 polymer ?
#
loop_
_entity_poly.entity_id
_entity_poly.type
_entity_poly.pdbx_seq_one_letter_code
_entity_poly.pdbx_strand_id
1 'polypeptide(L)'
;MNKVFKVIWNHATQSWVAVSELTKAKGKSSSKTDERTSPTKTLLALSVASGAMLGGVAMAATSSSGTLDGTASTGVAGAIALSDSAVTLAQAGGRDSIAIGTNATAPAWDAIAIGANATAKAARNVVIGANAVVVKNNAESQPANTVIGWSATDSGGNGNTILGSQATTHFANRNFSTSQQLALGSRAQVYGDQALAIGSDTLTGGNSSIAIGGDDINKAWDKMMAAIPELQFVGRSNVKGYAQARGYSSDMTALIATGRYPNTASVGDASVAIGPQSQAAGVAANALGTNALAFGDSSLAMGTLTRAYGNNTLAIGTVAIAGSIDRNNVAGDDAMAIGHYALASAANSTALGTRAHARGYESLTLGTNSNVTGNYSVALGPNILTVPTINSVVLGNGSTAVVGTTGASHAVKYVANATVRNSNGETITYGEWGFKGQPQTEGQYVSIGEVDNERQLKNVAAGHIDANSTDGINGSQLYAVMAKLETGFVVSNNTANLSNHITPNKVVNFNNGTGTIALAENWNATDGSIAGVNVTFDVKKSPLTLSDGSNTTVTGATNNTTPAGTVNVPADDDSFATASDVAKMINGSFWKVNSTTAGGENTYTPNTSSEISAGDELFINAGKNINITGAGNVLNISTVDTPTFTNLTVGNASNPITIGTDANGNNTISNLTSTLPKTQTEDVKTGDAVTTPHTTEQARPNITSDQESQAATLGDVLNAG
;
A
#
# COMPACT_ATOMS: atom_id res chain seq x y z
N MET A 1 1.02 54.73 33.94
CA MET A 1 0.78 56.09 33.42
C MET A 1 1.04 56.08 31.92
N ASN A 2 0.01 55.86 31.10
CA ASN A 2 0.15 55.90 29.64
C ASN A 2 0.23 57.36 29.18
N LYS A 3 1.38 57.77 28.62
CA LYS A 3 1.52 59.06 27.96
C LYS A 3 1.02 58.89 26.52
N VAL A 4 -0.12 59.49 26.19
CA VAL A 4 -0.71 59.49 24.84
C VAL A 4 -0.10 60.64 24.03
N PHE A 5 0.27 60.35 22.78
CA PHE A 5 0.89 61.29 21.85
C PHE A 5 0.08 61.39 20.56
N LYS A 6 0.13 62.57 19.90
CA LYS A 6 -0.44 62.81 18.58
C LYS A 6 0.65 63.18 17.59
N VAL A 7 0.46 62.81 16.32
CA VAL A 7 1.41 63.11 15.24
C VAL A 7 0.96 64.39 14.54
N ILE A 8 1.86 65.38 14.43
CA ILE A 8 1.60 66.67 13.76
C ILE A 8 2.64 66.95 12.69
N TRP A 9 2.25 67.64 11.62
CA TRP A 9 3.16 68.06 10.55
C TRP A 9 3.91 69.33 10.98
N ASN A 10 5.24 69.29 10.98
CA ASN A 10 6.08 70.45 11.30
C ASN A 10 6.57 71.12 10.01
N HIS A 11 6.08 72.33 9.73
CA HIS A 11 6.42 73.10 8.53
C HIS A 11 7.88 73.60 8.49
N ALA A 12 8.54 73.76 9.64
CA ALA A 12 9.94 74.20 9.68
C ALA A 12 10.91 73.07 9.30
N THR A 13 10.55 71.81 9.62
CA THR A 13 11.39 70.63 9.37
C THR A 13 10.89 69.75 8.23
N GLN A 14 9.74 70.09 7.64
CA GLN A 14 9.08 69.31 6.56
C GLN A 14 8.92 67.81 6.93
N SER A 15 8.57 67.54 8.18
CA SER A 15 8.47 66.18 8.71
C SER A 15 7.35 66.02 9.74
N TRP A 16 6.87 64.78 9.90
CA TRP A 16 5.89 64.42 10.92
C TRP A 16 6.59 64.20 12.28
N VAL A 17 6.10 64.88 13.32
CA VAL A 17 6.69 64.83 14.67
C VAL A 17 5.63 64.45 15.69
N ALA A 18 5.95 63.52 16.61
CA ALA A 18 5.08 63.13 17.71
C ALA A 18 5.16 64.14 18.86
N VAL A 19 4.02 64.65 19.31
CA VAL A 19 3.91 65.62 20.41
C VAL A 19 2.86 65.19 21.44
N SER A 20 2.93 65.73 22.65
CA SER A 20 1.93 65.49 23.70
C SER A 20 0.54 65.97 23.26
N GLU A 21 -0.51 65.22 23.62
CA GLU A 21 -1.90 65.53 23.26
C GLU A 21 -2.37 66.92 23.71
N LEU A 22 -1.84 67.41 24.84
CA LEU A 22 -2.18 68.71 25.45
C LEU A 22 -1.60 69.93 24.69
N THR A 23 -0.74 69.73 23.70
CA THR A 23 -0.13 70.83 22.95
C THR A 23 -1.15 71.45 21.99
N LYS A 24 -1.42 72.76 22.13
CA LYS A 24 -2.36 73.51 21.26
C LYS A 24 -1.88 73.51 19.80
N ALA A 25 -2.73 73.03 18.89
CA ALA A 25 -2.49 73.14 17.44
C ALA A 25 -2.83 74.56 16.97
N LYS A 26 -1.93 75.21 16.23
CA LYS A 26 -2.19 76.51 15.60
C LYS A 26 -3.13 76.27 14.41
N GLY A 27 -4.34 76.83 14.47
CA GLY A 27 -5.35 76.70 13.41
C GLY A 27 -4.86 77.28 12.07
N LYS A 28 -5.34 76.68 10.97
CA LYS A 28 -5.01 77.09 9.59
C LYS A 28 -5.28 78.59 9.40
N SER A 29 -4.28 79.34 8.94
CA SER A 29 -4.49 80.70 8.46
C SER A 29 -5.18 80.62 7.10
N SER A 30 -6.26 81.37 6.91
CA SER A 30 -6.97 81.46 5.62
C SER A 30 -6.00 81.88 4.52
N SER A 31 -5.91 81.09 3.45
CA SER A 31 -5.18 81.47 2.25
C SER A 31 -5.90 82.62 1.55
N LYS A 32 -5.23 83.77 1.41
CA LYS A 32 -5.64 84.82 0.46
C LYS A 32 -5.35 84.31 -0.94
N THR A 33 -6.33 84.43 -1.83
CA THR A 33 -6.17 84.21 -3.26
C THR A 33 -5.32 85.33 -3.86
N ASP A 34 -4.48 84.90 -4.80
CA ASP A 34 -3.53 85.65 -5.61
C ASP A 34 -4.19 86.79 -6.40
N GLU A 35 -3.74 88.02 -6.16
CA GLU A 35 -4.07 89.19 -7.00
C GLU A 35 -2.93 89.42 -7.98
N ARG A 36 -3.12 88.99 -9.23
CA ARG A 36 -2.44 89.52 -10.42
C ARG A 36 -3.17 89.04 -11.67
N THR A 37 -4.00 89.92 -12.24
CA THR A 37 -4.04 90.23 -13.67
C THR A 37 -5.03 91.38 -13.92
N SER A 38 -4.48 92.59 -13.98
CA SER A 38 -5.17 93.78 -14.45
C SER A 38 -5.38 93.74 -15.96
N PRO A 39 -6.53 94.21 -16.48
CA PRO A 39 -6.58 95.03 -17.68
C PRO A 39 -6.61 96.51 -17.27
N THR A 40 -5.63 97.25 -17.78
CA THR A 40 -5.33 98.64 -17.45
C THR A 40 -6.06 99.59 -18.39
N LYS A 41 -6.78 100.56 -17.81
CA LYS A 41 -6.97 101.96 -18.24
C LYS A 41 -7.28 102.24 -19.73
N THR A 42 -8.57 102.14 -20.10
CA THR A 42 -9.15 102.96 -21.18
C THR A 42 -10.63 103.24 -20.89
N LEU A 43 -10.96 104.05 -19.86
CA LEU A 43 -12.17 104.90 -19.84
C LEU A 43 -12.25 105.82 -18.59
N LEU A 44 -11.19 106.57 -18.33
CA LEU A 44 -11.24 107.72 -17.41
C LEU A 44 -10.67 108.93 -18.13
N ALA A 45 -11.46 109.42 -19.07
CA ALA A 45 -11.30 110.73 -19.68
C ALA A 45 -12.69 111.23 -20.09
N LEU A 46 -13.38 111.94 -19.17
CA LEU A 46 -14.12 113.17 -19.47
C LEU A 46 -14.85 113.69 -18.21
N SER A 47 -14.11 114.42 -17.40
CA SER A 47 -14.60 115.50 -16.53
C SER A 47 -13.51 116.57 -16.67
N VAL A 48 -13.69 117.79 -17.18
CA VAL A 48 -14.77 118.77 -17.01
C VAL A 48 -14.62 119.79 -18.16
N ALA A 49 -15.70 120.19 -18.82
CA ALA A 49 -15.77 121.49 -19.49
C ALA A 49 -17.24 121.95 -19.57
N SER A 50 -17.54 122.95 -18.75
CA SER A 50 -18.79 123.68 -18.69
C SER A 50 -19.09 124.40 -20.01
N GLY A 51 -20.30 124.25 -20.54
CA GLY A 51 -20.79 125.01 -21.69
C GLY A 51 -22.26 124.71 -21.93
N ALA A 52 -23.11 125.69 -21.65
CA ALA A 52 -24.57 125.67 -21.81
C ALA A 52 -25.03 124.99 -23.10
N MET A 53 -26.16 124.28 -23.08
CA MET A 53 -27.30 124.45 -23.99
C MET A 53 -28.51 123.67 -23.44
N LEU A 54 -29.63 124.36 -23.30
CA LEU A 54 -30.96 123.83 -23.03
C LEU A 54 -31.43 122.92 -24.18
N GLY A 55 -32.20 121.88 -23.84
CA GLY A 55 -33.25 121.34 -24.72
C GLY A 55 -33.07 119.90 -25.19
N GLY A 56 -33.99 119.04 -24.75
CA GLY A 56 -34.40 117.85 -25.50
C GLY A 56 -33.90 116.50 -24.98
N VAL A 57 -34.82 115.74 -24.37
CA VAL A 57 -34.80 114.29 -24.10
C VAL A 57 -33.59 113.70 -23.36
N ALA A 58 -33.67 113.72 -22.03
CA ALA A 58 -32.88 112.82 -21.18
C ALA A 58 -33.43 111.38 -21.28
N MET A 59 -32.69 110.52 -21.97
CA MET A 59 -32.67 109.08 -21.68
C MET A 59 -32.28 108.91 -20.21
N ALA A 60 -33.20 108.43 -19.39
CA ALA A 60 -32.89 108.00 -18.03
C ALA A 60 -31.89 106.86 -18.13
N ALA A 61 -30.63 107.11 -17.75
CA ALA A 61 -29.71 106.06 -17.37
C ALA A 61 -30.26 105.44 -16.09
N THR A 62 -31.10 104.41 -16.26
CA THR A 62 -31.54 103.55 -15.17
C THR A 62 -30.29 102.86 -14.62
N SER A 63 -29.93 103.19 -13.39
CA SER A 63 -29.06 102.30 -12.62
C SER A 63 -29.88 101.04 -12.37
N SER A 64 -29.50 99.94 -13.00
CA SER A 64 -30.07 98.61 -12.75
C SER A 64 -29.62 98.05 -11.40
N SER A 65 -29.73 98.84 -10.33
CA SER A 65 -29.64 98.36 -8.96
C SER A 65 -31.01 97.79 -8.60
N GLY A 66 -31.19 96.49 -8.86
CA GLY A 66 -32.43 95.78 -8.56
C GLY A 66 -32.88 96.05 -7.12
N THR A 67 -34.07 96.58 -6.96
CA THR A 67 -34.78 96.59 -5.68
C THR A 67 -34.81 95.15 -5.16
N LEU A 68 -34.29 94.93 -3.95
CA LEU A 68 -34.53 93.69 -3.22
C LEU A 68 -36.03 93.67 -2.90
N ASP A 69 -36.77 92.81 -3.59
CA ASP A 69 -38.21 92.65 -3.42
C ASP A 69 -38.50 91.22 -2.96
N GLY A 70 -39.49 91.02 -2.11
CA GLY A 70 -39.78 89.72 -1.51
C GLY A 70 -41.14 89.73 -0.84
N THR A 71 -41.95 88.72 -1.09
CA THR A 71 -43.28 88.62 -0.48
C THR A 71 -43.21 87.66 0.70
N ALA A 72 -43.17 88.22 1.90
CA ALA A 72 -43.58 87.47 3.10
C ALA A 72 -45.12 87.50 3.17
N SER A 73 -45.76 86.37 3.47
CA SER A 73 -47.22 86.36 3.68
C SER A 73 -47.60 87.23 4.88
N THR A 74 -48.60 88.10 4.72
CA THR A 74 -49.09 88.97 5.80
C THR A 74 -49.58 88.15 6.99
N GLY A 75 -49.05 88.39 8.19
CA GLY A 75 -49.53 87.77 9.44
C GLY A 75 -48.68 86.63 10.01
N VAL A 76 -47.49 86.37 9.46
CA VAL A 76 -46.60 85.29 9.89
C VAL A 76 -45.36 85.84 10.58
N ALA A 77 -45.07 85.39 11.81
CA ALA A 77 -43.90 85.85 12.57
C ALA A 77 -42.60 85.22 12.06
N GLY A 78 -41.53 86.01 11.98
CA GLY A 78 -40.15 85.54 11.71
C GLY A 78 -39.82 85.16 10.26
N ALA A 79 -40.72 85.39 9.29
CA ALA A 79 -40.50 85.04 7.90
C ALA A 79 -39.54 86.02 7.18
N ILE A 80 -38.62 85.51 6.36
CA ILE A 80 -37.66 86.29 5.54
C ILE A 80 -37.81 85.91 4.07
N ALA A 81 -38.15 86.87 3.21
CA ALA A 81 -38.23 86.69 1.75
C ALA A 81 -37.35 87.72 1.03
N LEU A 82 -36.42 87.26 0.17
CA LEU A 82 -35.49 88.12 -0.58
C LEU A 82 -35.36 87.64 -2.03
N SER A 83 -35.60 88.50 -3.02
CA SER A 83 -35.43 88.23 -4.46
C SER A 83 -34.79 89.42 -5.17
N ASP A 84 -34.13 89.17 -6.30
CA ASP A 84 -33.57 90.21 -7.19
C ASP A 84 -34.49 90.55 -8.38
N SER A 85 -35.65 89.90 -8.46
CA SER A 85 -36.67 90.04 -9.51
C SER A 85 -37.98 90.56 -8.94
N ALA A 86 -38.50 91.67 -9.48
CA ALA A 86 -39.78 92.27 -9.12
C ALA A 86 -41.02 91.52 -9.69
N VAL A 87 -40.82 90.47 -10.51
CA VAL A 87 -41.90 89.69 -11.17
C VAL A 87 -42.03 88.30 -10.57
N THR A 88 -40.91 87.69 -10.17
CA THR A 88 -40.83 86.32 -9.66
C THR A 88 -40.27 86.33 -8.25
N LEU A 89 -41.13 86.70 -7.30
CA LEU A 89 -40.75 86.96 -5.92
C LEU A 89 -40.44 85.66 -5.16
N ALA A 90 -39.53 85.77 -4.18
CA ALA A 90 -39.35 84.75 -3.17
C ALA A 90 -40.60 84.70 -2.26
N GLN A 91 -41.02 83.50 -1.88
CA GLN A 91 -42.24 83.24 -1.11
C GLN A 91 -41.91 82.54 0.21
N ALA A 92 -41.96 83.29 1.32
CA ALA A 92 -41.88 82.77 2.68
C ALA A 92 -43.28 82.81 3.31
N GLY A 93 -43.91 81.63 3.45
CA GLY A 93 -45.32 81.49 3.85
C GLY A 93 -45.57 80.92 5.25
N GLY A 94 -44.54 80.35 5.88
CA GLY A 94 -44.64 79.73 7.21
C GLY A 94 -43.91 80.50 8.30
N ARG A 95 -44.27 80.23 9.55
CA ARG A 95 -43.61 80.85 10.71
C ARG A 95 -42.12 80.52 10.70
N ASP A 96 -41.26 81.51 10.96
CA ASP A 96 -39.81 81.33 11.02
C ASP A 96 -39.21 80.75 9.70
N SER A 97 -39.88 80.96 8.55
CA SER A 97 -39.42 80.46 7.24
C SER A 97 -38.50 81.43 6.50
N ILE A 98 -37.61 80.92 5.66
CA ILE A 98 -36.64 81.69 4.89
C ILE A 98 -36.74 81.31 3.41
N ALA A 99 -36.97 82.28 2.53
CA ALA A 99 -36.93 82.13 1.08
C ALA A 99 -36.00 83.20 0.47
N ILE A 100 -34.89 82.79 -0.14
CA ILE A 100 -33.88 83.69 -0.71
C ILE A 100 -33.55 83.25 -2.14
N GLY A 101 -33.77 84.14 -3.11
CA GLY A 101 -33.52 83.90 -4.53
C GLY A 101 -34.80 83.97 -5.37
N THR A 102 -34.64 84.28 -6.64
CA THR A 102 -35.74 84.40 -7.59
C THR A 102 -36.54 83.10 -7.68
N ASN A 103 -37.85 83.18 -7.46
CA ASN A 103 -38.78 82.03 -7.39
C ASN A 103 -38.46 80.99 -6.28
N ALA A 104 -37.71 81.36 -5.24
CA ALA A 104 -37.50 80.50 -4.07
C ALA A 104 -38.80 80.40 -3.24
N THR A 105 -39.15 79.19 -2.78
CA THR A 105 -40.44 78.93 -2.12
C THR A 105 -40.27 78.10 -0.83
N ALA A 106 -40.67 78.67 0.30
CA ALA A 106 -40.71 78.05 1.63
C ALA A 106 -42.08 78.33 2.30
N PRO A 107 -43.14 77.56 1.96
CA PRO A 107 -44.51 77.84 2.39
C PRO A 107 -44.85 77.34 3.80
N ALA A 108 -44.00 76.50 4.41
CA ALA A 108 -44.25 75.87 5.71
C ALA A 108 -43.34 76.45 6.81
N TRP A 109 -43.66 76.17 8.07
CA TRP A 109 -42.91 76.68 9.23
C TRP A 109 -41.52 76.05 9.35
N ASP A 110 -40.54 76.81 9.83
CA ASP A 110 -39.11 76.46 9.93
C ASP A 110 -38.46 76.03 8.59
N ALA A 111 -39.12 76.24 7.45
CA ALA A 111 -38.60 75.85 6.14
C ALA A 111 -37.60 76.88 5.60
N ILE A 112 -36.52 76.42 4.99
CA ILE A 112 -35.45 77.24 4.41
C ILE A 112 -35.30 76.87 2.93
N ALA A 113 -35.45 77.84 2.03
CA ALA A 113 -35.21 77.72 0.59
C ALA A 113 -34.25 78.83 0.14
N ILE A 114 -33.04 78.48 -0.27
CA ILE A 114 -32.00 79.44 -0.69
C ILE A 114 -31.45 79.05 -2.06
N GLY A 115 -31.63 79.91 -3.06
CA GLY A 115 -31.22 79.70 -4.45
C GLY A 115 -32.38 79.94 -5.42
N ALA A 116 -32.06 80.31 -6.66
CA ALA A 116 -33.07 80.50 -7.70
C ALA A 116 -33.87 79.19 -7.91
N ASN A 117 -35.20 79.27 -7.90
CA ASN A 117 -36.12 78.12 -7.97
C ASN A 117 -35.99 77.09 -6.83
N ALA A 118 -35.30 77.41 -5.73
CA ALA A 118 -35.19 76.50 -4.59
C ALA A 118 -36.57 76.30 -3.94
N THR A 119 -36.98 75.05 -3.68
CA THR A 119 -38.34 74.77 -3.19
C THR A 119 -38.32 73.82 -1.98
N ALA A 120 -38.64 74.36 -0.80
CA ALA A 120 -38.77 73.63 0.46
C ALA A 120 -40.25 73.45 0.83
N LYS A 121 -40.94 72.44 0.26
CA LYS A 121 -42.43 72.37 0.31
C LYS A 121 -43.06 72.03 1.67
N ALA A 122 -42.32 71.44 2.61
CA ALA A 122 -42.81 70.99 3.90
C ALA A 122 -42.06 71.64 5.07
N ALA A 123 -42.58 71.49 6.29
CA ALA A 123 -42.01 72.10 7.49
C ALA A 123 -40.57 71.63 7.73
N ARG A 124 -39.71 72.49 8.31
CA ARG A 124 -38.32 72.19 8.70
C ARG A 124 -37.40 71.66 7.59
N ASN A 125 -37.82 71.73 6.34
CA ASN A 125 -36.97 71.38 5.21
C ASN A 125 -35.90 72.46 5.01
N VAL A 126 -34.67 72.04 4.75
CA VAL A 126 -33.55 72.92 4.41
C VAL A 126 -33.16 72.64 2.96
N VAL A 127 -33.42 73.58 2.06
CA VAL A 127 -33.16 73.45 0.62
C VAL A 127 -32.24 74.58 0.18
N ILE A 128 -31.03 74.26 -0.24
CA ILE A 128 -30.00 75.23 -0.61
C ILE A 128 -29.36 74.85 -1.95
N GLY A 129 -29.54 75.68 -2.97
CA GLY A 129 -29.00 75.48 -4.31
C GLY A 129 -30.00 75.88 -5.39
N ALA A 130 -29.50 76.40 -6.52
CA ALA A 130 -30.38 76.73 -7.63
C ALA A 130 -31.04 75.46 -8.19
N ASN A 131 -32.35 75.52 -8.38
CA ASN A 131 -33.23 74.41 -8.79
C ASN A 131 -33.25 73.22 -7.81
N ALA A 132 -32.77 73.37 -6.58
CA ALA A 132 -32.89 72.34 -5.56
C ALA A 132 -34.36 72.22 -5.11
N VAL A 133 -34.89 71.01 -4.99
CA VAL A 133 -36.34 70.82 -4.78
C VAL A 133 -36.62 69.64 -3.86
N VAL A 134 -37.59 69.82 -2.98
CA VAL A 134 -38.35 68.73 -2.35
C VAL A 134 -39.68 68.61 -3.11
N VAL A 135 -39.90 67.48 -3.81
CA VAL A 135 -40.97 67.34 -4.80
C VAL A 135 -42.34 67.08 -4.18
N LYS A 136 -42.43 66.24 -3.14
CA LYS A 136 -43.70 65.83 -2.52
C LYS A 136 -43.86 66.33 -1.09
N ASN A 137 -45.11 66.59 -0.71
CA ASN A 137 -45.56 66.83 0.65
C ASN A 137 -46.05 65.51 1.25
N ASN A 138 -45.13 64.60 1.61
CA ASN A 138 -45.56 63.41 2.32
C ASN A 138 -45.84 63.80 3.78
N ALA A 139 -47.11 63.73 4.16
CA ALA A 139 -47.64 64.10 5.47
C ALA A 139 -47.31 63.05 6.54
N GLU A 140 -46.04 62.89 6.88
CA GLU A 140 -45.66 62.31 8.17
C GLU A 140 -45.42 63.40 9.20
N SER A 141 -45.55 63.07 10.48
CA SER A 141 -45.70 64.03 11.60
C SER A 141 -44.57 65.09 11.73
N GLN A 142 -43.38 64.88 11.14
CA GLN A 142 -42.24 65.81 11.22
C GLN A 142 -41.27 65.70 10.02
N PRO A 143 -41.61 66.18 8.80
CA PRO A 143 -40.63 66.24 7.72
C PRO A 143 -39.44 67.12 8.15
N ALA A 144 -38.21 66.68 7.90
CA ALA A 144 -36.99 67.42 8.25
C ALA A 144 -35.87 67.13 7.23
N ASN A 145 -36.19 67.29 5.94
CA ASN A 145 -35.26 66.94 4.86
C ASN A 145 -34.23 68.04 4.67
N THR A 146 -32.97 67.65 4.46
CA THR A 146 -31.88 68.55 4.06
C THR A 146 -31.49 68.26 2.62
N VAL A 147 -31.55 69.26 1.75
CA VAL A 147 -31.24 69.17 0.32
C VAL A 147 -30.30 70.32 -0.05
N ILE A 148 -29.03 70.01 -0.31
CA ILE A 148 -28.01 71.01 -0.64
C ILE A 148 -27.29 70.61 -1.92
N GLY A 149 -27.38 71.47 -2.95
CA GLY A 149 -26.70 71.26 -4.22
C GLY A 149 -27.49 71.80 -5.41
N TRP A 150 -26.78 72.13 -6.49
CA TRP A 150 -27.44 72.55 -7.73
C TRP A 150 -28.29 71.41 -8.28
N SER A 151 -29.57 71.68 -8.58
CA SER A 151 -30.52 70.71 -9.12
C SER A 151 -30.67 69.42 -8.28
N ALA A 152 -30.35 69.47 -6.99
CA ALA A 152 -30.55 68.35 -6.07
C ALA A 152 -32.05 68.12 -5.85
N THR A 153 -32.50 66.87 -5.89
CA THR A 153 -33.92 66.52 -5.89
C THR A 153 -34.24 65.52 -4.80
N ASP A 154 -35.06 65.93 -3.84
CA ASP A 154 -35.70 65.01 -2.90
C ASP A 154 -37.09 64.63 -3.40
N SER A 155 -37.38 63.35 -3.55
CA SER A 155 -38.71 62.88 -3.97
C SER A 155 -39.77 62.95 -2.87
N GLY A 156 -39.38 63.34 -1.64
CA GLY A 156 -40.21 63.40 -0.44
C GLY A 156 -39.90 62.28 0.54
N GLY A 157 -40.56 62.26 1.69
CA GLY A 157 -40.24 61.35 2.80
C GLY A 157 -39.85 62.12 4.06
N ASN A 158 -39.29 61.43 5.06
CA ASN A 158 -39.12 61.97 6.42
C ASN A 158 -37.73 62.54 6.74
N GLY A 159 -36.66 61.79 6.96
CA GLY A 159 -35.38 62.29 7.46
C GLY A 159 -34.29 62.26 6.39
N ASN A 160 -34.59 62.70 5.17
CA ASN A 160 -33.68 62.57 4.04
C ASN A 160 -32.59 63.64 4.10
N THR A 161 -31.35 63.25 3.78
CA THR A 161 -30.21 64.15 3.65
C THR A 161 -29.58 63.96 2.29
N ILE A 162 -29.56 65.02 1.49
CA ILE A 162 -29.04 65.05 0.14
C ILE A 162 -28.03 66.19 0.06
N LEU A 163 -26.75 65.88 -0.14
CA LEU A 163 -25.68 66.87 -0.30
C LEU A 163 -24.90 66.56 -1.58
N GLY A 164 -25.19 67.27 -2.67
CA GLY A 164 -24.50 67.08 -3.93
C GLY A 164 -25.26 67.66 -5.13
N SER A 165 -24.50 68.09 -6.14
CA SER A 165 -25.07 68.54 -7.42
C SER A 165 -25.80 67.38 -8.10
N GLN A 166 -27.06 67.58 -8.50
CA GLN A 166 -27.91 66.56 -9.13
C GLN A 166 -28.07 65.26 -8.32
N ALA A 167 -27.79 65.29 -7.01
CA ALA A 167 -28.06 64.16 -6.14
C ALA A 167 -29.57 63.99 -5.96
N THR A 168 -30.04 62.74 -5.96
CA THR A 168 -31.47 62.45 -6.01
C THR A 168 -31.86 61.31 -5.08
N THR A 169 -32.93 61.50 -4.31
CA THR A 169 -33.66 60.40 -3.69
C THR A 169 -34.88 60.04 -4.51
N HIS A 170 -35.24 58.77 -4.50
CA HIS A 170 -36.42 58.24 -5.16
C HIS A 170 -37.33 57.59 -4.12
N PHE A 171 -38.63 57.76 -4.33
CA PHE A 171 -39.65 57.15 -3.51
C PHE A 171 -40.15 55.90 -4.25
N ALA A 172 -39.52 54.75 -3.98
CA ALA A 172 -39.99 53.48 -4.49
C ALA A 172 -41.19 53.01 -3.65
N ASN A 173 -42.34 52.77 -4.30
CA ASN A 173 -43.53 52.22 -3.67
C ASN A 173 -43.27 50.78 -3.20
N ARG A 174 -42.73 50.60 -1.99
CA ARG A 174 -42.57 49.29 -1.34
C ARG A 174 -42.98 49.37 0.13
N ASN A 175 -44.28 49.38 0.43
CA ASN A 175 -44.95 48.99 1.71
C ASN A 175 -44.40 49.48 3.09
N PHE A 176 -43.30 50.20 3.16
CA PHE A 176 -42.67 50.73 4.36
C PHE A 176 -42.73 52.25 4.31
N SER A 177 -43.30 52.84 5.36
CA SER A 177 -43.29 54.28 5.60
C SER A 177 -42.18 54.54 6.61
N THR A 178 -41.12 55.27 6.20
CA THR A 178 -40.46 56.38 6.92
C THR A 178 -39.05 56.59 6.33
N SER A 179 -38.90 57.46 5.33
CA SER A 179 -37.62 57.66 4.63
C SER A 179 -36.55 58.27 5.55
N GLN A 180 -35.33 57.78 5.48
CA GLN A 180 -34.12 58.27 6.17
C GLN A 180 -32.93 58.08 5.22
N GLN A 181 -33.11 58.56 3.99
CA GLN A 181 -32.18 58.32 2.89
C GLN A 181 -31.02 59.30 2.97
N LEU A 182 -29.81 58.83 2.67
CA LEU A 182 -28.61 59.68 2.68
C LEU A 182 -27.92 59.60 1.32
N ALA A 183 -27.97 60.68 0.55
CA ALA A 183 -27.30 60.82 -0.75
C ALA A 183 -26.21 61.90 -0.66
N LEU A 184 -24.94 61.51 -0.67
CA LEU A 184 -23.80 62.41 -0.55
C LEU A 184 -22.91 62.30 -1.80
N GLY A 185 -22.77 63.36 -2.56
CA GLY A 185 -21.94 63.38 -3.78
C GLY A 185 -22.72 63.76 -5.04
N SER A 186 -21.98 64.16 -6.08
CA SER A 186 -22.61 64.57 -7.35
C SER A 186 -23.31 63.39 -8.00
N ARG A 187 -24.59 63.54 -8.38
CA ARG A 187 -25.39 62.47 -9.00
C ARG A 187 -25.51 61.19 -8.16
N ALA A 188 -25.29 61.26 -6.84
CA ALA A 188 -25.58 60.14 -5.94
C ALA A 188 -27.08 59.87 -5.94
N GLN A 189 -27.47 58.60 -6.04
CA GLN A 189 -28.87 58.19 -6.12
C GLN A 189 -29.24 57.14 -5.06
N VAL A 190 -30.36 57.38 -4.37
CA VAL A 190 -30.91 56.48 -3.36
C VAL A 190 -32.36 56.17 -3.70
N TYR A 191 -32.75 54.88 -3.67
CA TYR A 191 -34.10 54.40 -3.94
C TYR A 191 -34.68 53.61 -2.76
N GLY A 192 -33.83 52.90 -2.00
CA GLY A 192 -34.28 52.13 -0.84
C GLY A 192 -34.54 53.00 0.39
N ASP A 193 -35.31 52.48 1.35
CA ASP A 193 -35.49 53.12 2.66
C ASP A 193 -34.28 52.89 3.56
N GLN A 194 -33.96 53.85 4.43
CA GLN A 194 -32.78 53.81 5.32
C GLN A 194 -31.47 53.49 4.58
N ALA A 195 -31.39 53.90 3.33
CA ALA A 195 -30.31 53.56 2.41
C ALA A 195 -29.30 54.71 2.29
N LEU A 196 -28.04 54.33 2.03
CA LEU A 196 -26.89 55.23 2.04
C LEU A 196 -26.12 55.17 0.73
N ALA A 197 -26.06 56.28 -0.02
CA ALA A 197 -25.16 56.48 -1.16
C ALA A 197 -24.13 57.57 -0.85
N ILE A 198 -22.85 57.25 -0.87
CA ILE A 198 -21.75 58.21 -0.69
C ILE A 198 -20.76 58.12 -1.86
N GLY A 199 -20.53 59.26 -2.50
CA GLY A 199 -19.62 59.44 -3.63
C GLY A 199 -20.35 59.77 -4.93
N SER A 200 -19.61 60.27 -5.91
CA SER A 200 -20.19 60.64 -7.20
C SER A 200 -20.71 59.41 -7.94
N ASP A 201 -21.88 59.53 -8.58
CA ASP A 201 -22.47 58.47 -9.39
C ASP A 201 -22.67 57.15 -8.61
N THR A 202 -22.86 57.22 -7.29
CA THR A 202 -23.18 56.05 -6.47
C THR A 202 -24.68 55.75 -6.50
N LEU A 203 -25.04 54.47 -6.42
CA LEU A 203 -26.41 53.99 -6.58
C LEU A 203 -26.78 53.05 -5.43
N THR A 204 -27.85 53.36 -4.73
CA THR A 204 -28.34 52.52 -3.64
C THR A 204 -29.81 52.17 -3.85
N GLY A 205 -30.08 50.92 -4.19
CA GLY A 205 -31.39 50.40 -4.55
C GLY A 205 -32.12 49.66 -3.45
N GLY A 206 -31.39 48.88 -2.64
CA GLY A 206 -31.97 48.04 -1.60
C GLY A 206 -32.33 48.81 -0.34
N ASN A 207 -33.29 48.31 0.43
CA ASN A 207 -33.61 48.83 1.75
C ASN A 207 -32.46 48.53 2.72
N SER A 208 -32.17 49.46 3.63
CA SER A 208 -31.07 49.34 4.60
C SER A 208 -29.70 49.02 3.97
N SER A 209 -29.50 49.41 2.72
CA SER A 209 -28.29 49.10 1.96
C SER A 209 -27.32 50.29 1.91
N ILE A 210 -26.04 49.98 1.69
CA ILE A 210 -24.94 50.95 1.73
C ILE A 210 -24.14 50.86 0.43
N ALA A 211 -23.95 51.98 -0.26
CA ALA A 211 -23.03 52.15 -1.38
C ALA A 211 -22.05 53.30 -1.11
N ILE A 212 -20.74 53.04 -1.09
CA ILE A 212 -19.70 54.05 -0.85
C ILE A 212 -18.60 53.90 -1.91
N GLY A 213 -18.42 54.88 -2.79
CA GLY A 213 -17.40 54.80 -3.82
C GLY A 213 -17.54 55.82 -4.95
N GLY A 214 -17.51 55.34 -6.19
CA GLY A 214 -17.58 56.15 -7.39
C GLY A 214 -17.45 55.32 -8.66
N ASP A 215 -17.73 55.92 -9.81
CA ASP A 215 -17.67 55.31 -11.14
C ASP A 215 -16.27 55.43 -11.81
N ASP A 216 -15.46 56.37 -11.32
CA ASP A 216 -14.20 56.83 -11.92
C ASP A 216 -12.99 55.91 -11.62
N ILE A 217 -12.99 54.67 -12.12
CA ILE A 217 -11.76 53.85 -12.14
C ILE A 217 -10.88 54.13 -13.36
N ASN A 218 -11.42 54.72 -14.43
CA ASN A 218 -10.76 54.75 -15.74
C ASN A 218 -9.37 55.38 -15.71
N LYS A 219 -9.19 56.42 -14.89
CA LYS A 219 -7.92 57.13 -14.71
C LYS A 219 -6.90 56.33 -13.88
N ALA A 220 -7.36 55.40 -13.07
CA ALA A 220 -6.54 54.52 -12.23
C ALA A 220 -6.34 53.12 -12.85
N TRP A 221 -7.14 52.77 -13.87
CA TRP A 221 -7.14 51.44 -14.48
C TRP A 221 -5.77 51.02 -14.99
N ASP A 222 -5.08 51.89 -15.74
CA ASP A 222 -3.76 51.57 -16.30
C ASP A 222 -2.72 51.33 -15.20
N LYS A 223 -2.80 52.08 -14.09
CA LYS A 223 -1.94 51.86 -12.92
C LYS A 223 -2.28 50.57 -12.19
N MET A 224 -3.56 50.20 -12.14
CA MET A 224 -4.01 48.94 -11.55
C MET A 224 -3.57 47.73 -12.41
N MET A 225 -3.66 47.83 -13.74
CA MET A 225 -3.12 46.82 -14.67
C MET A 225 -1.60 46.70 -14.55
N ALA A 226 -0.89 47.81 -14.39
CA ALA A 226 0.55 47.79 -14.18
C ALA A 226 0.94 47.17 -12.83
N ALA A 227 0.15 47.42 -11.77
CA ALA A 227 0.39 46.89 -10.44
C ALA A 227 -0.01 45.40 -10.30
N ILE A 228 -0.94 44.92 -11.14
CA ILE A 228 -1.41 43.54 -11.15
C ILE A 228 -1.36 43.05 -12.61
N PRO A 229 -0.17 42.67 -13.11
CA PRO A 229 0.06 42.37 -14.52
C PRO A 229 -0.83 41.25 -15.07
N GLU A 230 -1.31 40.36 -14.21
CA GLU A 230 -2.15 39.23 -14.61
C GLU A 230 -3.58 39.64 -15.01
N LEU A 231 -4.00 40.88 -14.72
CA LEU A 231 -5.33 41.41 -15.07
C LEU A 231 -5.58 41.60 -16.57
N GLN A 232 -4.57 41.35 -17.43
CA GLN A 232 -4.67 41.42 -18.89
C GLN A 232 -5.82 40.57 -19.48
N PHE A 233 -6.30 39.57 -18.73
CA PHE A 233 -7.35 38.64 -19.14
C PHE A 233 -8.72 38.90 -18.50
N VAL A 234 -8.83 39.87 -17.57
CA VAL A 234 -10.10 40.19 -16.90
C VAL A 234 -10.78 41.36 -17.61
N GLY A 235 -11.74 41.04 -18.48
CA GLY A 235 -12.60 42.05 -19.09
C GLY A 235 -13.42 42.82 -18.05
N ARG A 236 -13.82 44.05 -18.39
CA ARG A 236 -14.82 44.83 -17.62
C ARG A 236 -16.20 44.16 -17.76
N SER A 237 -16.39 43.00 -17.15
CA SER A 237 -17.64 42.24 -17.28
C SER A 237 -18.76 42.93 -16.52
N ASN A 238 -19.79 43.34 -17.27
CA ASN A 238 -20.93 44.11 -16.79
C ASN A 238 -21.95 43.27 -16.02
N VAL A 239 -22.63 43.87 -15.06
CA VAL A 239 -23.73 43.30 -14.25
C VAL A 239 -25.06 43.28 -15.02
N LYS A 240 -25.05 42.78 -16.27
CA LYS A 240 -26.20 42.94 -17.18
C LYS A 240 -27.30 41.89 -17.03
N GLY A 241 -26.99 40.70 -16.50
CA GLY A 241 -27.91 39.54 -16.53
C GLY A 241 -28.88 39.42 -15.35
N TYR A 242 -28.46 39.71 -14.12
CA TYR A 242 -29.20 39.27 -12.92
C TYR A 242 -30.12 40.33 -12.31
N ALA A 243 -29.83 41.63 -12.49
CA ALA A 243 -30.69 42.72 -12.00
C ALA A 243 -32.10 42.66 -12.64
N GLN A 244 -32.20 42.21 -13.89
CA GLN A 244 -33.46 41.97 -14.61
C GLN A 244 -34.23 40.76 -14.07
N ALA A 245 -33.53 39.75 -13.54
CA ALA A 245 -34.13 38.49 -13.07
C ALA A 245 -34.78 38.59 -11.68
N ARG A 246 -34.39 39.58 -10.86
CA ARG A 246 -34.90 39.79 -9.48
C ARG A 246 -36.01 40.85 -9.38
N GLY A 247 -36.49 41.38 -10.50
CA GLY A 247 -37.63 42.32 -10.52
C GLY A 247 -37.31 43.73 -9.99
N TYR A 248 -36.04 44.15 -10.02
CA TYR A 248 -35.69 45.54 -9.71
C TYR A 248 -36.35 46.52 -10.72
N SER A 249 -36.63 47.75 -10.28
CA SER A 249 -37.35 48.74 -11.12
C SER A 249 -36.67 48.96 -12.49
N SER A 250 -37.46 49.35 -13.49
CA SER A 250 -36.98 49.66 -14.85
C SER A 250 -35.87 50.71 -14.84
N ASP A 251 -35.96 51.70 -13.94
CA ASP A 251 -35.03 52.82 -13.84
C ASP A 251 -33.71 52.37 -13.21
N MET A 252 -33.76 51.54 -12.16
CA MET A 252 -32.58 50.92 -11.54
C MET A 252 -31.83 50.02 -12.54
N THR A 253 -32.58 49.19 -13.27
CA THR A 253 -32.05 48.30 -14.31
C THR A 253 -31.41 49.10 -15.45
N ALA A 254 -32.03 50.20 -15.87
CA ALA A 254 -31.47 51.10 -16.86
C ALA A 254 -30.18 51.76 -16.37
N LEU A 255 -30.12 52.29 -15.14
CA LEU A 255 -28.92 52.93 -14.61
C LEU A 255 -27.72 51.97 -14.46
N ILE A 256 -27.95 50.71 -14.11
CA ILE A 256 -26.93 49.66 -14.09
C ILE A 256 -26.49 49.29 -15.53
N ALA A 257 -27.40 49.38 -16.50
CA ALA A 257 -27.18 48.93 -17.88
C ALA A 257 -26.67 50.01 -18.87
N THR A 258 -26.94 51.29 -18.61
CA THR A 258 -26.69 52.42 -19.52
C THR A 258 -25.59 53.38 -19.05
N GLY A 259 -25.05 53.20 -17.86
CA GLY A 259 -23.87 53.96 -17.41
C GLY A 259 -22.68 53.71 -18.35
N ARG A 260 -22.02 54.78 -18.82
CA ARG A 260 -20.75 54.68 -19.58
C ARG A 260 -19.69 53.91 -18.79
N TYR A 261 -19.81 53.90 -17.46
CA TYR A 261 -19.01 53.14 -16.50
C TYR A 261 -19.94 52.53 -15.43
N PRO A 262 -19.64 51.32 -14.92
CA PRO A 262 -20.42 50.73 -13.84
C PRO A 262 -20.22 51.53 -12.54
N ASN A 263 -21.33 51.92 -11.92
CA ASN A 263 -21.36 52.68 -10.69
C ASN A 263 -21.02 51.80 -9.47
N THR A 264 -20.57 52.42 -8.37
CA THR A 264 -20.65 51.73 -7.07
C THR A 264 -22.13 51.56 -6.72
N ALA A 265 -22.61 50.31 -6.67
CA ALA A 265 -24.02 50.01 -6.55
C ALA A 265 -24.34 48.96 -5.49
N SER A 266 -25.29 49.27 -4.62
CA SER A 266 -25.82 48.34 -3.61
C SER A 266 -27.32 48.20 -3.85
N VAL A 267 -27.74 47.10 -4.50
CA VAL A 267 -29.12 46.94 -5.00
C VAL A 267 -29.92 45.87 -4.26
N GLY A 268 -29.25 44.97 -3.56
CA GLY A 268 -29.91 44.01 -2.69
C GLY A 268 -30.36 44.63 -1.37
N ASP A 269 -31.46 44.14 -0.80
CA ASP A 269 -31.86 44.56 0.55
C ASP A 269 -30.77 44.16 1.56
N ALA A 270 -30.44 45.05 2.50
CA ALA A 270 -29.35 44.92 3.46
C ALA A 270 -27.94 44.69 2.84
N SER A 271 -27.73 45.01 1.56
CA SER A 271 -26.43 44.81 0.91
C SER A 271 -25.44 45.95 1.17
N VAL A 272 -24.14 45.67 1.02
CA VAL A 272 -23.05 46.63 1.21
C VAL A 272 -22.11 46.60 0.00
N ALA A 273 -21.92 47.74 -0.65
CA ALA A 273 -20.96 47.93 -1.73
C ALA A 273 -19.99 49.06 -1.33
N ILE A 274 -18.72 48.74 -1.09
CA ILE A 274 -17.69 49.71 -0.70
C ILE A 274 -16.50 49.59 -1.64
N GLY A 275 -16.16 50.69 -2.32
CA GLY A 275 -15.08 50.78 -3.29
C GLY A 275 -15.57 51.22 -4.66
N PRO A 276 -14.72 51.86 -5.48
CA PRO A 276 -15.10 52.33 -6.81
C PRO A 276 -15.53 51.15 -7.68
N GLN A 277 -16.68 51.28 -8.34
CA GLN A 277 -17.34 50.25 -9.16
C GLN A 277 -17.68 48.94 -8.43
N SER A 278 -17.65 48.90 -7.10
CA SER A 278 -18.11 47.73 -6.33
C SER A 278 -19.62 47.55 -6.47
N GLN A 279 -20.07 46.31 -6.59
CA GLN A 279 -21.48 46.00 -6.86
C GLN A 279 -21.96 44.84 -5.99
N ALA A 280 -22.95 45.11 -5.13
CA ALA A 280 -23.61 44.11 -4.30
C ALA A 280 -25.07 43.96 -4.76
N ALA A 281 -25.40 42.82 -5.37
CA ALA A 281 -26.68 42.59 -6.03
C ALA A 281 -27.60 41.59 -5.32
N GLY A 282 -27.04 40.67 -4.52
CA GLY A 282 -27.80 39.75 -3.68
C GLY A 282 -28.29 40.40 -2.39
N VAL A 283 -29.34 39.85 -1.79
CA VAL A 283 -29.83 40.24 -0.46
C VAL A 283 -28.75 39.92 0.57
N ALA A 284 -28.45 40.86 1.46
CA ALA A 284 -27.36 40.78 2.44
C ALA A 284 -25.97 40.51 1.83
N ALA A 285 -25.77 40.79 0.53
CA ALA A 285 -24.49 40.60 -0.14
C ALA A 285 -23.50 41.72 0.20
N ASN A 286 -22.21 41.40 0.24
CA ASN A 286 -21.14 42.32 0.61
C ASN A 286 -20.07 42.36 -0.49
N ALA A 287 -19.94 43.48 -1.19
CA ALA A 287 -18.88 43.73 -2.17
C ALA A 287 -17.91 44.81 -1.65
N LEU A 288 -16.71 44.40 -1.25
CA LEU A 288 -15.72 45.23 -0.58
C LEU A 288 -14.43 45.29 -1.38
N GLY A 289 -14.24 46.34 -2.18
CA GLY A 289 -13.03 46.57 -2.95
C GLY A 289 -13.31 47.13 -4.34
N THR A 290 -12.25 47.55 -5.01
CA THR A 290 -12.33 48.11 -6.36
C THR A 290 -12.87 47.08 -7.34
N ASN A 291 -14.02 47.37 -7.95
CA ASN A 291 -14.70 46.47 -8.89
C ASN A 291 -14.96 45.06 -8.31
N ALA A 292 -15.18 44.98 -6.99
CA ALA A 292 -15.65 43.77 -6.32
C ALA A 292 -17.13 43.52 -6.65
N LEU A 293 -17.53 42.26 -6.78
CA LEU A 293 -18.85 41.89 -7.26
C LEU A 293 -19.44 40.74 -6.45
N ALA A 294 -20.47 41.03 -5.67
CA ALA A 294 -21.20 40.06 -4.86
C ALA A 294 -22.63 39.90 -5.41
N PHE A 295 -22.86 38.83 -6.16
CA PHE A 295 -24.10 38.57 -6.88
C PHE A 295 -25.08 37.67 -6.11
N GLY A 296 -24.58 36.63 -5.45
CA GLY A 296 -25.43 35.69 -4.73
C GLY A 296 -25.97 36.27 -3.43
N ASP A 297 -27.07 35.73 -2.93
CA ASP A 297 -27.61 36.14 -1.64
C ASP A 297 -26.66 35.73 -0.51
N SER A 298 -26.52 36.58 0.50
CA SER A 298 -25.57 36.40 1.61
C SER A 298 -24.11 36.15 1.17
N SER A 299 -23.73 36.57 -0.04
CA SER A 299 -22.37 36.39 -0.56
C SER A 299 -21.41 37.48 -0.10
N LEU A 300 -20.12 37.17 -0.05
CA LEU A 300 -19.04 38.12 0.26
C LEU A 300 -17.97 38.09 -0.84
N ALA A 301 -17.76 39.23 -1.50
CA ALA A 301 -16.66 39.48 -2.42
C ALA A 301 -15.74 40.56 -1.84
N MET A 302 -14.53 40.22 -1.42
CA MET A 302 -13.57 41.16 -0.82
C MET A 302 -12.22 41.16 -1.55
N GLY A 303 -11.85 42.31 -2.10
CA GLY A 303 -10.62 42.50 -2.87
C GLY A 303 -10.85 43.17 -4.22
N THR A 304 -9.77 43.40 -4.96
CA THR A 304 -9.84 43.99 -6.30
C THR A 304 -10.32 42.95 -7.31
N LEU A 305 -11.35 43.27 -8.09
CA LEU A 305 -11.91 42.41 -9.16
C LEU A 305 -12.41 41.03 -8.68
N THR A 306 -12.70 40.91 -7.39
CA THR A 306 -13.22 39.69 -6.75
C THR A 306 -14.67 39.45 -7.15
N ARG A 307 -15.07 38.18 -7.33
CA ARG A 307 -16.42 37.79 -7.80
C ARG A 307 -17.00 36.68 -6.93
N ALA A 308 -18.11 36.94 -6.27
CA ALA A 308 -18.90 35.97 -5.51
C ALA A 308 -20.25 35.80 -6.22
N TYR A 309 -20.39 34.73 -7.01
CA TYR A 309 -21.54 34.50 -7.88
C TYR A 309 -22.65 33.70 -7.19
N GLY A 310 -22.31 32.57 -6.56
CA GLY A 310 -23.25 31.68 -5.86
C GLY A 310 -23.85 32.28 -4.60
N ASN A 311 -25.00 31.77 -4.16
CA ASN A 311 -25.53 32.09 -2.83
C ASN A 311 -24.58 31.57 -1.75
N ASN A 312 -24.51 32.28 -0.62
CA ASN A 312 -23.69 31.89 0.54
C ASN A 312 -22.19 31.76 0.22
N THR A 313 -21.72 32.32 -0.91
CA THR A 313 -20.33 32.20 -1.34
C THR A 313 -19.40 33.18 -0.66
N LEU A 314 -18.13 32.78 -0.54
CA LEU A 314 -17.05 33.58 0.02
C LEU A 314 -15.90 33.70 -0.99
N ALA A 315 -15.67 34.89 -1.54
CA ALA A 315 -14.53 35.21 -2.39
C ALA A 315 -13.66 36.29 -1.72
N ILE A 316 -12.41 35.95 -1.39
CA ILE A 316 -11.45 36.88 -0.79
C ILE A 316 -10.13 36.85 -1.55
N GLY A 317 -9.66 38.02 -1.97
CA GLY A 317 -8.38 38.19 -2.66
C GLY A 317 -8.56 38.73 -4.08
N THR A 318 -7.48 39.30 -4.61
CA THR A 318 -7.46 39.90 -5.95
C THR A 318 -7.84 38.85 -7.00
N VAL A 319 -8.89 39.10 -7.77
CA VAL A 319 -9.44 38.20 -8.80
C VAL A 319 -9.86 36.83 -8.26
N ALA A 320 -10.15 36.72 -6.96
CA ALA A 320 -10.77 35.49 -6.44
C ALA A 320 -12.20 35.35 -6.99
N ILE A 321 -12.58 34.13 -7.34
CA ILE A 321 -13.90 33.82 -7.91
C ILE A 321 -14.51 32.64 -7.13
N ALA A 322 -15.65 32.87 -6.50
CA ALA A 322 -16.49 31.82 -5.90
C ALA A 322 -17.81 31.73 -6.67
N GLY A 323 -18.18 30.52 -7.09
CA GLY A 323 -19.28 30.24 -8.00
C GLY A 323 -18.97 30.47 -9.48
N SER A 324 -19.98 30.26 -10.31
CA SER A 324 -19.97 30.47 -11.75
C SER A 324 -21.27 31.15 -12.20
N ILE A 325 -21.24 31.82 -13.35
CA ILE A 325 -22.44 32.27 -14.05
C ILE A 325 -22.43 31.62 -15.44
N ASP A 326 -23.39 30.72 -15.67
CA ASP A 326 -23.64 30.14 -16.99
C ASP A 326 -25.04 30.50 -17.47
N ARG A 327 -25.14 31.26 -18.58
CA ARG A 327 -26.42 31.63 -19.24
C ARG A 327 -27.49 32.13 -18.26
N ASN A 328 -27.12 33.05 -17.36
CA ASN A 328 -27.94 33.62 -16.28
C ASN A 328 -28.30 32.66 -15.12
N ASN A 329 -27.82 31.41 -15.14
CA ASN A 329 -27.88 30.55 -13.97
C ASN A 329 -26.64 30.77 -13.10
N VAL A 330 -26.88 31.23 -11.89
CA VAL A 330 -25.85 31.26 -10.85
C VAL A 330 -25.64 29.82 -10.38
N ALA A 331 -24.39 29.38 -10.42
CA ALA A 331 -23.98 28.07 -9.93
C ALA A 331 -22.87 28.22 -8.89
N GLY A 332 -22.65 27.16 -8.13
CA GLY A 332 -21.59 27.14 -7.12
C GLY A 332 -21.98 27.81 -5.80
N ASP A 333 -23.20 27.57 -5.35
CA ASP A 333 -23.63 27.92 -3.99
C ASP A 333 -22.68 27.29 -2.95
N ASP A 334 -22.50 27.99 -1.83
CA ASP A 334 -21.62 27.60 -0.72
C ASP A 334 -20.12 27.47 -1.10
N ALA A 335 -19.71 27.92 -2.29
CA ALA A 335 -18.31 27.90 -2.69
C ALA A 335 -17.45 28.93 -1.93
N MET A 336 -16.21 28.55 -1.62
CA MET A 336 -15.23 29.38 -0.92
C MET A 336 -13.93 29.49 -1.71
N ALA A 337 -13.56 30.70 -2.13
CA ALA A 337 -12.31 31.01 -2.81
C ALA A 337 -11.51 32.08 -2.06
N ILE A 338 -10.36 31.72 -1.49
CA ILE A 338 -9.50 32.62 -0.72
C ILE A 338 -8.07 32.59 -1.28
N GLY A 339 -7.61 33.70 -1.84
CA GLY A 339 -6.27 33.85 -2.41
C GLY A 339 -6.27 34.62 -3.73
N HIS A 340 -5.08 35.10 -4.12
CA HIS A 340 -4.90 35.75 -5.44
C HIS A 340 -5.20 34.74 -6.56
N TYR A 341 -6.17 35.01 -7.44
CA TYR A 341 -6.64 34.07 -8.47
C TYR A 341 -7.19 32.73 -7.95
N ALA A 342 -7.64 32.66 -6.69
CA ALA A 342 -8.37 31.47 -6.23
C ALA A 342 -9.69 31.32 -7.00
N LEU A 343 -10.05 30.09 -7.39
CA LEU A 343 -11.30 29.79 -8.11
C LEU A 343 -11.99 28.60 -7.44
N ALA A 344 -13.17 28.81 -6.89
CA ALA A 344 -14.07 27.75 -6.45
C ALA A 344 -15.34 27.83 -7.30
N SER A 345 -15.39 27.13 -8.44
CA SER A 345 -16.44 27.34 -9.44
C SER A 345 -17.64 26.40 -9.33
N ALA A 346 -17.55 25.36 -8.51
CA ALA A 346 -18.59 24.35 -8.31
C ALA A 346 -19.24 24.49 -6.93
N ALA A 347 -20.42 23.88 -6.73
CA ALA A 347 -21.12 23.98 -5.45
C ALA A 347 -20.35 23.26 -4.35
N ASN A 348 -20.38 23.82 -3.14
CA ASN A 348 -19.66 23.34 -1.96
C ASN A 348 -18.14 23.19 -2.17
N SER A 349 -17.55 23.81 -3.21
CA SER A 349 -16.12 23.67 -3.47
C SER A 349 -15.30 24.71 -2.69
N THR A 350 -14.10 24.32 -2.25
CA THR A 350 -13.20 25.18 -1.46
C THR A 350 -11.84 25.29 -2.12
N ALA A 351 -11.42 26.50 -2.46
CA ALA A 351 -10.09 26.82 -2.98
C ALA A 351 -9.36 27.81 -2.05
N LEU A 352 -8.28 27.36 -1.42
CA LEU A 352 -7.45 28.18 -0.53
C LEU A 352 -5.99 28.22 -1.04
N GLY A 353 -5.55 29.40 -1.47
CA GLY A 353 -4.20 29.66 -1.95
C GLY A 353 -4.14 30.43 -3.27
N THR A 354 -2.95 30.94 -3.60
CA THR A 354 -2.73 31.65 -4.88
C THR A 354 -2.87 30.69 -6.05
N ARG A 355 -3.79 30.97 -6.98
CA ARG A 355 -4.13 30.08 -8.12
C ARG A 355 -4.54 28.67 -7.66
N ALA A 356 -5.22 28.57 -6.51
CA ALA A 356 -5.92 27.36 -6.10
C ALA A 356 -7.23 27.26 -6.89
N HIS A 357 -7.50 26.12 -7.52
CA HIS A 357 -8.69 25.90 -8.33
C HIS A 357 -9.44 24.65 -7.87
N ALA A 358 -10.66 24.83 -7.36
CA ALA A 358 -11.59 23.79 -6.95
C ALA A 358 -12.83 23.82 -7.87
N ARG A 359 -12.78 23.01 -8.94
CA ARG A 359 -13.77 22.98 -10.02
C ARG A 359 -14.71 21.78 -9.96
N GLY A 360 -14.44 20.78 -9.12
CA GLY A 360 -15.34 19.66 -8.87
C GLY A 360 -16.37 19.99 -7.79
N TYR A 361 -17.56 19.38 -7.87
CA TYR A 361 -18.58 19.45 -6.82
C TYR A 361 -18.02 18.90 -5.50
N GLU A 362 -18.22 19.60 -4.38
CA GLU A 362 -17.69 19.22 -3.05
C GLU A 362 -16.16 18.94 -3.04
N SER A 363 -15.40 19.63 -3.90
CA SER A 363 -13.94 19.48 -3.95
C SER A 363 -13.20 20.45 -3.02
N LEU A 364 -12.02 20.04 -2.55
CA LEU A 364 -11.12 20.86 -1.73
C LEU A 364 -9.76 21.00 -2.42
N THR A 365 -9.31 22.23 -2.63
CA THR A 365 -7.98 22.56 -3.12
C THR A 365 -7.29 23.50 -2.14
N LEU A 366 -6.27 23.02 -1.43
CA LEU A 366 -5.47 23.83 -0.50
C LEU A 366 -4.01 23.81 -0.94
N GLY A 367 -3.53 24.95 -1.43
CA GLY A 367 -2.17 25.09 -1.95
C GLY A 367 -2.08 26.01 -3.17
N THR A 368 -0.87 26.43 -3.50
CA THR A 368 -0.65 27.31 -4.66
C THR A 368 -0.61 26.52 -5.96
N ASN A 369 -1.11 27.11 -7.06
CA ASN A 369 -1.01 26.53 -8.41
C ASN A 369 -1.52 25.07 -8.48
N SER A 370 -2.71 24.83 -7.94
CA SER A 370 -3.29 23.49 -7.83
C SER A 370 -4.70 23.47 -8.39
N ASN A 371 -5.11 22.36 -9.00
CA ASN A 371 -6.35 22.27 -9.74
C ASN A 371 -7.05 20.92 -9.56
N VAL A 372 -8.22 20.94 -8.95
CA VAL A 372 -9.09 19.78 -8.73
C VAL A 372 -10.32 19.93 -9.61
N THR A 373 -10.55 18.97 -10.51
CA THR A 373 -11.74 18.92 -11.37
C THR A 373 -12.63 17.72 -11.05
N GLY A 374 -12.13 16.71 -10.34
CA GLY A 374 -12.91 15.59 -9.84
C GLY A 374 -13.84 15.98 -8.69
N ASN A 375 -15.06 15.47 -8.71
CA ASN A 375 -16.04 15.66 -7.64
C ASN A 375 -15.60 14.91 -6.37
N TYR A 376 -15.91 15.45 -5.20
CA TYR A 376 -15.58 14.87 -3.89
C TYR A 376 -14.07 14.65 -3.65
N SER A 377 -13.22 15.32 -4.43
CA SER A 377 -11.77 15.09 -4.41
C SER A 377 -11.04 16.19 -3.63
N VAL A 378 -9.91 15.81 -3.04
CA VAL A 378 -9.09 16.65 -2.17
C VAL A 378 -7.67 16.76 -2.73
N ALA A 379 -7.18 17.98 -2.88
CA ALA A 379 -5.77 18.28 -3.11
C ALA A 379 -5.22 19.14 -1.98
N LEU A 380 -4.17 18.66 -1.31
CA LEU A 380 -3.49 19.36 -0.22
C LEU A 380 -2.00 19.45 -0.50
N GLY A 381 -1.54 20.61 -0.96
CA GLY A 381 -0.16 20.87 -1.31
C GLY A 381 -0.05 21.80 -2.51
N PRO A 382 1.10 22.48 -2.69
CA PRO A 382 1.33 23.29 -3.88
C PRO A 382 1.63 22.43 -5.12
N ASN A 383 1.41 22.99 -6.31
CA ASN A 383 1.75 22.39 -7.60
C ASN A 383 1.07 21.04 -7.90
N ILE A 384 -0.13 20.79 -7.39
CA ILE A 384 -0.95 19.64 -7.76
C ILE A 384 -1.73 20.02 -9.03
N LEU A 385 -1.11 19.80 -10.19
CA LEU A 385 -1.52 20.44 -11.44
C LEU A 385 -2.89 20.00 -11.96
N THR A 386 -3.33 18.76 -11.72
CA THR A 386 -4.66 18.27 -12.13
C THR A 386 -5.07 17.05 -11.31
N VAL A 387 -6.26 17.09 -10.72
CA VAL A 387 -6.92 15.95 -10.05
C VAL A 387 -8.29 15.72 -10.70
N PRO A 388 -8.38 14.83 -11.71
CA PRO A 388 -9.61 14.65 -12.49
C PRO A 388 -10.47 13.48 -12.00
N THR A 389 -9.89 12.58 -11.21
CA THR A 389 -10.59 11.44 -10.62
C THR A 389 -11.56 11.88 -9.54
N ILE A 390 -12.73 11.23 -9.49
CA ILE A 390 -13.78 11.48 -8.49
C ILE A 390 -13.44 10.74 -7.20
N ASN A 391 -13.61 11.38 -6.04
CA ASN A 391 -13.40 10.81 -4.70
C ASN A 391 -11.94 10.44 -4.39
N SER A 392 -10.99 11.19 -4.93
CA SER A 392 -9.55 10.97 -4.71
C SER A 392 -8.93 11.96 -3.74
N VAL A 393 -7.82 11.54 -3.11
CA VAL A 393 -7.06 12.40 -2.20
C VAL A 393 -5.61 12.47 -2.70
N VAL A 394 -5.11 13.68 -2.95
CA VAL A 394 -3.75 13.94 -3.44
C VAL A 394 -3.04 14.89 -2.48
N LEU A 395 -1.91 14.46 -1.93
CA LEU A 395 -1.23 15.12 -0.80
C LEU A 395 0.24 15.38 -1.14
N GLY A 396 0.72 16.60 -0.90
CA GLY A 396 2.12 16.99 -1.00
C GLY A 396 2.47 17.78 -2.27
N ASN A 397 3.59 18.49 -2.21
CA ASN A 397 4.07 19.33 -3.31
C ASN A 397 4.37 18.52 -4.58
N GLY A 398 3.72 18.86 -5.70
CA GLY A 398 3.94 18.17 -6.97
C GLY A 398 3.49 16.72 -6.98
N SER A 399 2.60 16.32 -6.06
CA SER A 399 1.93 15.03 -6.14
C SER A 399 0.92 15.02 -7.28
N THR A 400 0.72 13.86 -7.88
CA THR A 400 -0.13 13.71 -9.07
C THR A 400 -1.26 12.71 -8.81
N ALA A 401 -2.41 12.99 -9.39
CA ALA A 401 -3.55 12.08 -9.39
C ALA A 401 -3.22 10.83 -10.22
N VAL A 402 -3.62 9.66 -9.73
CA VAL A 402 -3.54 8.41 -10.48
C VAL A 402 -4.66 8.36 -11.52
N VAL A 403 -4.31 8.29 -12.80
CA VAL A 403 -5.24 8.11 -13.94
C VAL A 403 -4.61 7.12 -14.91
N GLY A 404 -5.16 5.91 -15.03
CA GLY A 404 -4.43 4.83 -15.69
C GLY A 404 -3.07 4.62 -15.02
N THR A 405 -1.98 4.65 -15.78
CA THR A 405 -0.60 4.58 -15.24
C THR A 405 0.07 5.95 -15.08
N THR A 406 -0.68 7.04 -15.26
CA THR A 406 -0.17 8.39 -14.95
C THR A 406 -0.24 8.59 -13.45
N GLY A 407 0.84 9.10 -12.84
CA GLY A 407 0.91 9.39 -11.40
C GLY A 407 1.29 8.21 -10.50
N ALA A 408 1.18 6.97 -10.98
CA ALA A 408 1.62 5.77 -10.25
C ALA A 408 2.09 4.66 -11.21
N SER A 409 2.90 3.71 -10.71
CA SER A 409 3.39 2.58 -11.50
C SER A 409 2.29 1.68 -12.06
N HIS A 410 1.11 1.69 -11.42
CA HIS A 410 -0.05 0.90 -11.81
C HIS A 410 -1.34 1.70 -11.63
N ALA A 411 -2.35 1.37 -12.45
CA ALA A 411 -3.68 1.92 -12.29
C ALA A 411 -4.38 1.42 -11.04
N VAL A 412 -5.28 2.25 -10.51
CA VAL A 412 -6.21 1.88 -9.43
C VAL A 412 -7.26 0.94 -10.01
N LYS A 413 -7.19 -0.33 -9.62
CA LYS A 413 -8.07 -1.38 -10.11
C LYS A 413 -8.21 -2.50 -9.10
N TYR A 414 -9.20 -3.36 -9.32
CA TYR A 414 -9.33 -4.62 -8.60
C TYR A 414 -8.11 -5.52 -8.81
N VAL A 415 -7.50 -5.99 -7.72
CA VAL A 415 -6.36 -6.91 -7.73
C VAL A 415 -6.76 -8.19 -6.99
N ALA A 416 -7.15 -9.23 -7.75
CA ALA A 416 -7.56 -10.51 -7.20
C ALA A 416 -6.39 -11.24 -6.52
N ASN A 417 -5.28 -11.30 -7.23
CA ASN A 417 -4.07 -12.02 -6.86
C ASN A 417 -2.85 -11.28 -7.42
N ALA A 418 -1.66 -11.62 -6.90
CA ALA A 418 -0.39 -11.11 -7.36
C ALA A 418 0.56 -12.27 -7.64
N THR A 419 1.22 -12.25 -8.79
CA THR A 419 2.20 -13.27 -9.16
C THR A 419 3.62 -12.73 -9.00
N VAL A 420 4.47 -13.47 -8.29
CA VAL A 420 5.89 -13.16 -8.13
C VAL A 420 6.69 -14.30 -8.72
N ARG A 421 7.64 -13.98 -9.60
CA ARG A 421 8.56 -14.96 -10.16
C ARG A 421 9.80 -15.06 -9.27
N ASN A 422 10.16 -16.26 -8.84
CA ASN A 422 11.39 -16.48 -8.08
C ASN A 422 12.63 -16.47 -8.99
N SER A 423 13.82 -16.53 -8.39
CA SER A 423 15.10 -16.55 -9.11
C SER A 423 15.25 -17.72 -10.08
N ASN A 424 14.51 -18.81 -9.86
CA ASN A 424 14.54 -20.03 -10.66
C ASN A 424 13.51 -19.99 -11.80
N GLY A 425 12.77 -18.89 -11.93
CA GLY A 425 11.77 -18.71 -12.98
C GLY A 425 10.41 -19.33 -12.67
N GLU A 426 10.20 -19.91 -11.48
CA GLU A 426 8.89 -20.40 -11.03
C GLU A 426 8.01 -19.23 -10.58
N THR A 427 6.71 -19.32 -10.86
CA THR A 427 5.74 -18.29 -10.50
C THR A 427 4.97 -18.72 -9.25
N ILE A 428 5.03 -17.89 -8.20
CA ILE A 428 4.24 -18.04 -6.98
C ILE A 428 3.08 -17.05 -7.06
N THR A 429 1.86 -17.54 -6.89
CA THR A 429 0.64 -16.71 -6.87
C THR A 429 0.20 -16.48 -5.43
N TYR A 430 0.11 -15.22 -5.02
CA TYR A 430 -0.43 -14.80 -3.74
C TYR A 430 -1.87 -14.33 -3.90
N GLY A 431 -2.71 -14.58 -2.89
CA GLY A 431 -4.10 -14.11 -2.88
C GLY A 431 -5.09 -15.07 -3.55
N GLU A 432 -4.89 -16.39 -3.45
CA GLU A 432 -5.84 -17.40 -3.95
C GLU A 432 -7.27 -17.21 -3.42
N TRP A 433 -7.42 -16.59 -2.24
CA TRP A 433 -8.71 -16.28 -1.60
C TRP A 433 -9.15 -14.81 -1.77
N GLY A 434 -8.44 -14.04 -2.61
CA GLY A 434 -8.69 -12.64 -2.93
C GLY A 434 -8.25 -11.65 -1.84
N PHE A 435 -7.42 -10.66 -2.20
CA PHE A 435 -7.07 -9.54 -1.30
C PHE A 435 -8.32 -8.73 -0.90
N LYS A 436 -8.36 -8.21 0.33
CA LYS A 436 -9.46 -7.35 0.82
C LYS A 436 -9.16 -5.86 0.62
N GLY A 437 -10.19 -5.01 0.74
CA GLY A 437 -10.06 -3.55 0.58
C GLY A 437 -9.96 -3.08 -0.87
N GLN A 438 -10.73 -3.69 -1.79
CA GLN A 438 -10.64 -3.42 -3.23
C GLN A 438 -11.30 -2.09 -3.61
N PRO A 439 -10.67 -1.25 -4.44
CA PRO A 439 -11.28 -0.02 -4.93
C PRO A 439 -12.49 -0.34 -5.81
N GLN A 440 -13.59 0.36 -5.57
CA GLN A 440 -14.85 0.33 -6.33
C GLN A 440 -14.83 1.31 -7.50
N THR A 441 -14.02 2.36 -7.42
CA THR A 441 -13.88 3.37 -8.48
C THR A 441 -12.41 3.75 -8.66
N GLU A 442 -12.06 4.29 -9.83
CA GLU A 442 -10.68 4.69 -10.15
C GLU A 442 -10.12 5.78 -9.24
N GLY A 443 -10.98 6.54 -8.55
CA GLY A 443 -10.54 7.60 -7.65
C GLY A 443 -10.35 7.20 -6.20
N GLN A 444 -10.66 5.95 -5.81
CA GLN A 444 -10.47 5.49 -4.43
C GLN A 444 -9.00 5.20 -4.12
N TYR A 445 -8.23 6.26 -3.91
CA TYR A 445 -6.83 6.21 -3.52
C TYR A 445 -6.40 7.46 -2.76
N VAL A 446 -5.26 7.33 -2.07
CA VAL A 446 -4.50 8.45 -1.52
C VAL A 446 -3.15 8.49 -2.23
N SER A 447 -2.90 9.52 -3.04
CA SER A 447 -1.60 9.75 -3.67
C SER A 447 -0.78 10.68 -2.78
N ILE A 448 0.45 10.27 -2.47
CA ILE A 448 1.41 11.06 -1.68
C ILE A 448 2.65 11.45 -2.49
N GLY A 449 2.63 11.30 -3.81
CA GLY A 449 3.77 11.60 -4.68
C GLY A 449 3.43 11.45 -6.16
N GLU A 450 4.46 11.21 -6.95
CA GLU A 450 4.40 10.87 -8.37
C GLU A 450 5.46 9.79 -8.66
N VAL A 451 5.36 9.11 -9.80
CA VAL A 451 6.38 8.15 -10.26
C VAL A 451 7.76 8.80 -10.23
N ASP A 452 8.74 8.09 -9.65
CA ASP A 452 10.12 8.53 -9.44
C ASP A 452 10.30 9.68 -8.43
N ASN A 453 9.21 10.11 -7.78
CA ASN A 453 9.21 11.12 -6.73
C ASN A 453 8.25 10.72 -5.60
N GLU A 454 8.38 9.47 -5.14
CA GLU A 454 7.57 8.92 -4.07
C GLU A 454 7.96 9.47 -2.69
N ARG A 455 7.00 9.40 -1.75
CA ARG A 455 7.24 9.78 -0.36
C ARG A 455 7.18 8.58 0.56
N GLN A 456 8.04 8.59 1.57
CA GLN A 456 7.96 7.65 2.67
C GLN A 456 6.83 8.04 3.62
N LEU A 457 5.95 7.09 3.94
CA LEU A 457 5.01 7.22 5.04
C LEU A 457 5.70 6.80 6.35
N LYS A 458 5.86 7.72 7.29
CA LYS A 458 6.57 7.50 8.57
C LYS A 458 5.58 7.38 9.74
N ASN A 459 6.05 6.77 10.82
CA ASN A 459 5.29 6.57 12.07
C ASN A 459 4.01 5.72 11.90
N VAL A 460 4.07 4.73 11.01
CA VAL A 460 2.99 3.76 10.82
C VAL A 460 3.13 2.67 11.89
N ALA A 461 2.14 2.58 12.78
CA ALA A 461 2.05 1.49 13.76
C ALA A 461 1.88 0.14 13.06
N ALA A 462 2.15 -0.97 13.76
CA ALA A 462 1.98 -2.29 13.19
C ALA A 462 0.49 -2.56 12.90
N GLY A 463 0.16 -2.89 11.65
CA GLY A 463 -1.21 -3.24 11.25
C GLY A 463 -1.62 -4.64 11.71
N HIS A 464 -2.91 -4.93 11.73
CA HIS A 464 -3.38 -6.29 11.98
C HIS A 464 -2.98 -7.23 10.83
N ILE A 465 -2.62 -8.47 11.17
CA ILE A 465 -2.25 -9.51 10.19
C ILE A 465 -3.28 -10.63 10.28
N ASP A 466 -4.31 -10.56 9.45
CA ASP A 466 -5.32 -11.60 9.26
C ASP A 466 -5.88 -11.57 7.81
N ALA A 467 -6.70 -12.55 7.44
CA ALA A 467 -7.21 -12.71 6.07
C ALA A 467 -8.15 -11.58 5.59
N ASN A 468 -8.68 -10.77 6.51
CA ASN A 468 -9.60 -9.66 6.25
C ASN A 468 -9.02 -8.26 6.56
N SER A 469 -7.76 -8.18 7.00
CA SER A 469 -7.12 -6.90 7.34
C SER A 469 -6.98 -5.97 6.12
N THR A 470 -7.21 -4.68 6.37
CA THR A 470 -6.96 -3.58 5.42
C THR A 470 -6.00 -2.53 5.98
N ASP A 471 -5.22 -2.91 7.00
CA ASP A 471 -4.27 -2.03 7.66
C ASP A 471 -2.98 -1.88 6.85
N GLY A 472 -2.33 -0.73 6.96
CA GLY A 472 -0.99 -0.54 6.42
C GLY A 472 0.04 -1.40 7.18
N ILE A 473 0.96 -2.04 6.45
CA ILE A 473 2.05 -2.82 7.02
C ILE A 473 3.30 -1.94 7.16
N ASN A 474 3.92 -1.94 8.33
CA ASN A 474 5.17 -1.21 8.54
C ASN A 474 6.41 -2.09 8.31
N GLY A 475 7.60 -1.46 8.29
CA GLY A 475 8.86 -2.17 8.02
C GLY A 475 9.22 -3.26 9.05
N SER A 476 8.79 -3.13 10.31
CA SER A 476 9.08 -4.11 11.35
C SER A 476 8.30 -5.43 11.16
N GLN A 477 7.09 -5.35 10.62
CA GLN A 477 6.27 -6.53 10.32
C GLN A 477 6.85 -7.30 9.13
N LEU A 478 7.23 -6.59 8.06
CA LEU A 478 7.92 -7.21 6.93
C LEU A 478 9.25 -7.85 7.35
N TYR A 479 10.01 -7.16 8.22
CA TYR A 479 11.23 -7.71 8.80
C TYR A 479 10.98 -8.99 9.62
N ALA A 480 9.92 -9.05 10.43
CA ALA A 480 9.59 -10.25 11.20
C ALA A 480 9.30 -11.48 10.32
N VAL A 481 8.65 -11.27 9.16
CA VAL A 481 8.42 -12.34 8.17
C VAL A 481 9.74 -12.80 7.54
N MET A 482 10.61 -11.87 7.15
CA MET A 482 11.94 -12.19 6.60
C MET A 482 12.79 -12.96 7.61
N ALA A 483 12.81 -12.53 8.88
CA ALA A 483 13.52 -13.22 9.94
C ALA A 483 13.00 -14.66 10.15
N LYS A 484 11.70 -14.90 9.98
CA LYS A 484 11.14 -16.27 10.01
C LYS A 484 11.52 -17.09 8.78
N LEU A 485 11.53 -16.51 7.58
CA LEU A 485 11.99 -17.21 6.37
C LEU A 485 13.46 -17.63 6.47
N GLU A 486 14.29 -16.78 7.08
CA GLU A 486 15.72 -17.11 7.33
C GLU A 486 15.90 -18.28 8.30
N THR A 487 14.92 -18.57 9.17
CA THR A 487 15.02 -19.74 10.06
C THR A 487 14.96 -21.07 9.32
N GLY A 488 14.50 -21.17 8.07
CA GLY A 488 14.56 -22.43 7.31
C GLY A 488 13.64 -23.56 7.82
N PHE A 489 13.88 -24.80 7.38
CA PHE A 489 13.16 -26.00 7.84
C PHE A 489 14.10 -27.05 8.45
N VAL A 490 13.61 -27.88 9.36
CA VAL A 490 14.43 -28.91 10.06
C VAL A 490 14.29 -30.26 9.35
N VAL A 491 15.41 -30.97 9.18
CA VAL A 491 15.47 -32.37 8.75
C VAL A 491 15.97 -33.22 9.93
N SER A 492 15.15 -34.12 10.46
CA SER A 492 15.52 -35.03 11.56
C SER A 492 15.62 -36.48 11.07
N ASN A 493 16.56 -37.25 11.61
CA ASN A 493 16.77 -38.66 11.30
C ASN A 493 16.12 -39.62 12.32
N ASN A 494 15.02 -39.20 12.98
CA ASN A 494 14.24 -40.00 13.94
C ASN A 494 15.01 -40.49 15.20
N THR A 495 16.30 -40.17 15.33
CA THR A 495 17.16 -40.54 16.47
C THR A 495 17.81 -39.32 17.15
N ALA A 496 17.85 -38.16 16.48
CA ALA A 496 18.14 -36.87 17.10
C ALA A 496 17.39 -35.72 16.40
N ASN A 497 16.79 -34.82 17.18
CA ASN A 497 16.40 -33.50 16.68
C ASN A 497 17.68 -32.67 16.55
N LEU A 498 18.32 -32.71 15.37
CA LEU A 498 19.41 -31.80 15.08
C LEU A 498 18.82 -30.40 14.94
N SER A 499 19.18 -29.48 15.83
CA SER A 499 18.73 -28.07 15.84
C SER A 499 19.17 -27.24 14.61
N ASN A 500 19.83 -27.89 13.64
CA ASN A 500 20.34 -27.24 12.44
C ASN A 500 19.20 -27.09 11.45
N HIS A 501 18.71 -25.86 11.34
CA HIS A 501 17.75 -25.53 10.32
C HIS A 501 18.44 -25.41 8.95
N ILE A 502 17.81 -25.97 7.92
CA ILE A 502 18.19 -25.77 6.53
C ILE A 502 17.63 -24.42 6.10
N THR A 503 18.46 -23.38 6.18
CA THR A 503 18.10 -22.03 5.71
C THR A 503 17.95 -22.01 4.19
N PRO A 504 17.24 -21.03 3.61
CA PRO A 504 17.16 -20.88 2.14
C PRO A 504 18.53 -20.91 1.47
N ASN A 505 18.61 -21.52 0.28
CA ASN A 505 19.83 -21.71 -0.52
C ASN A 505 20.90 -22.64 0.10
N LYS A 506 20.58 -23.41 1.14
CA LYS A 506 21.44 -24.50 1.62
C LYS A 506 21.09 -25.81 0.93
N VAL A 507 22.13 -26.56 0.54
CA VAL A 507 21.98 -27.89 -0.06
C VAL A 507 21.99 -28.93 1.05
N VAL A 508 21.03 -29.85 1.00
CA VAL A 508 21.02 -31.06 1.83
C VAL A 508 21.76 -32.15 1.07
N ASN A 509 22.95 -32.54 1.55
CA ASN A 509 23.70 -33.65 0.98
C ASN A 509 23.30 -34.95 1.68
N PHE A 510 22.64 -35.85 0.96
CA PHE A 510 22.44 -37.23 1.42
C PHE A 510 23.71 -38.02 1.15
N ASN A 511 24.45 -38.35 2.22
CA ASN A 511 25.70 -39.10 2.09
C ASN A 511 25.41 -40.59 1.92
N ASN A 512 26.15 -41.25 1.03
CA ASN A 512 26.13 -42.71 0.92
C ASN A 512 26.69 -43.34 2.19
N GLY A 513 26.02 -44.37 2.69
CA GLY A 513 26.55 -45.25 3.74
C GLY A 513 27.57 -46.24 3.17
N THR A 514 28.18 -47.03 4.06
CA THR A 514 29.08 -48.11 3.65
C THR A 514 28.34 -49.16 2.81
N GLY A 515 27.13 -49.57 3.24
CA GLY A 515 26.27 -50.55 2.56
C GLY A 515 25.07 -50.00 1.76
N THR A 516 24.75 -48.72 1.91
CA THR A 516 23.58 -48.07 1.29
C THR A 516 23.99 -46.91 0.39
N ILE A 517 23.33 -46.78 -0.76
CA ILE A 517 23.47 -45.62 -1.65
C ILE A 517 22.16 -44.84 -1.59
N ALA A 518 22.26 -43.53 -1.41
CA ALA A 518 21.13 -42.62 -1.59
C ALA A 518 21.08 -42.21 -3.07
N LEU A 519 20.05 -42.65 -3.77
CA LEU A 519 19.79 -42.29 -5.15
C LEU A 519 18.72 -41.20 -5.17
N ALA A 520 19.05 -40.04 -5.73
CA ALA A 520 18.09 -38.98 -6.00
C ALA A 520 17.72 -39.03 -7.48
N GLU A 521 16.50 -39.49 -7.78
CA GLU A 521 15.97 -39.51 -9.14
C GLU A 521 15.30 -38.16 -9.48
N ASN A 522 15.21 -37.83 -10.78
CA ASN A 522 14.64 -36.58 -11.33
C ASN A 522 15.47 -35.29 -11.13
N TRP A 523 16.78 -35.39 -10.90
CA TRP A 523 17.69 -34.25 -10.94
C TRP A 523 18.09 -33.90 -12.40
N ASN A 524 17.72 -32.70 -12.87
CA ASN A 524 18.21 -32.20 -14.15
C ASN A 524 19.59 -31.54 -13.98
N ALA A 525 20.63 -32.20 -14.48
CA ALA A 525 22.01 -31.75 -14.34
C ALA A 525 22.34 -30.47 -15.15
N THR A 526 21.47 -30.04 -16.06
CA THR A 526 21.74 -28.90 -16.96
C THR A 526 21.22 -27.57 -16.42
N ASP A 527 20.12 -27.57 -15.65
CA ASP A 527 19.50 -26.34 -15.12
C ASP A 527 19.26 -26.35 -13.60
N GLY A 528 19.52 -27.47 -12.92
CA GLY A 528 19.32 -27.59 -11.47
C GLY A 528 17.86 -27.61 -11.02
N SER A 529 16.91 -27.81 -11.94
CA SER A 529 15.49 -27.96 -11.60
C SER A 529 15.20 -29.35 -11.02
N ILE A 530 14.21 -29.41 -10.11
CA ILE A 530 13.80 -30.65 -9.44
C ILE A 530 12.28 -30.77 -9.42
N ALA A 531 11.73 -31.64 -10.27
CA ALA A 531 10.31 -32.00 -10.26
C ALA A 531 10.09 -33.24 -9.39
N GLY A 532 9.99 -33.02 -8.08
CA GLY A 532 9.78 -34.08 -7.09
C GLY A 532 11.02 -34.98 -6.92
N VAL A 533 11.78 -34.73 -5.84
CA VAL A 533 12.91 -35.60 -5.47
C VAL A 533 12.38 -36.80 -4.71
N ASN A 534 12.40 -37.97 -5.35
CA ASN A 534 12.34 -39.22 -4.62
C ASN A 534 13.76 -39.63 -4.25
N VAL A 535 14.02 -39.74 -2.94
CA VAL A 535 15.28 -40.30 -2.44
C VAL A 535 15.04 -41.78 -2.16
N THR A 536 15.64 -42.64 -2.98
CA THR A 536 15.59 -44.09 -2.80
C THR A 536 16.88 -44.54 -2.14
N PHE A 537 16.78 -45.26 -1.03
CA PHE A 537 17.93 -45.91 -0.41
C PHE A 537 18.02 -47.33 -0.94
N ASP A 538 19.00 -47.59 -1.81
CA ASP A 538 19.28 -48.94 -2.29
C ASP A 538 20.47 -49.54 -1.53
N VAL A 539 20.44 -50.86 -1.36
CA VAL A 539 21.56 -51.61 -0.78
C VAL A 539 22.53 -51.97 -1.91
N LYS A 540 23.82 -51.71 -1.75
CA LYS A 540 24.82 -52.04 -2.78
C LYS A 540 24.77 -53.54 -3.11
N LYS A 541 24.36 -53.90 -4.33
CA LYS A 541 24.29 -55.30 -4.82
C LYS A 541 25.56 -55.80 -5.54
N SER A 542 26.64 -55.01 -5.59
CA SER A 542 27.95 -55.43 -6.13
C SER A 542 28.94 -55.57 -4.98
N PRO A 543 29.85 -56.56 -5.01
CA PRO A 543 30.22 -57.38 -3.86
C PRO A 543 30.57 -56.50 -2.65
N LEU A 544 29.98 -56.82 -1.49
CA LEU A 544 30.49 -56.32 -0.22
C LEU A 544 31.98 -56.64 -0.16
N THR A 545 32.84 -55.64 -0.37
CA THR A 545 34.26 -55.77 -0.10
C THR A 545 34.44 -55.74 1.40
N LEU A 546 34.68 -56.91 1.99
CA LEU A 546 35.27 -57.02 3.32
C LEU A 546 36.69 -56.44 3.24
N SER A 547 36.93 -55.32 3.90
CA SER A 547 38.29 -54.87 4.15
C SER A 547 38.84 -55.65 5.34
N ASP A 548 39.93 -56.39 5.17
CA ASP A 548 40.72 -56.90 6.29
C ASP A 548 41.58 -55.82 6.97
N GLY A 549 41.38 -54.55 6.60
CA GLY A 549 42.18 -53.42 7.06
C GLY A 549 43.38 -53.07 6.16
N SER A 550 43.60 -53.73 5.02
CA SER A 550 44.61 -53.31 4.03
C SER A 550 43.97 -52.89 2.71
N ASN A 551 44.25 -51.66 2.30
CA ASN A 551 43.69 -51.02 1.11
C ASN A 551 44.39 -51.50 -0.18
N THR A 552 44.11 -52.73 -0.63
CA THR A 552 44.52 -53.20 -1.97
C THR A 552 43.53 -54.21 -2.55
N THR A 553 43.20 -54.04 -3.83
CA THR A 553 42.29 -54.90 -4.59
C THR A 553 42.85 -56.32 -4.67
N VAL A 554 42.23 -57.29 -3.99
CA VAL A 554 42.65 -58.70 -4.05
C VAL A 554 42.06 -59.36 -5.30
N THR A 555 42.80 -59.31 -6.41
CA THR A 555 42.66 -60.29 -7.50
C THR A 555 43.36 -61.58 -7.08
N GLY A 556 42.59 -62.50 -6.50
CA GLY A 556 43.09 -63.82 -6.12
C GLY A 556 42.60 -64.21 -4.74
N ALA A 557 41.49 -64.93 -4.69
CA ALA A 557 41.10 -65.66 -3.50
C ALA A 557 42.30 -66.51 -3.04
N THR A 558 42.90 -66.16 -1.91
CA THR A 558 43.86 -67.03 -1.26
C THR A 558 43.08 -68.25 -0.79
N ASN A 559 43.33 -69.38 -1.46
CA ASN A 559 42.91 -70.68 -0.99
C ASN A 559 43.21 -70.77 0.51
N ASN A 560 42.17 -71.08 1.29
CA ASN A 560 42.32 -71.45 2.68
C ASN A 560 43.17 -72.73 2.71
N THR A 561 44.49 -72.58 2.84
CA THR A 561 45.44 -73.67 3.00
C THR A 561 45.41 -74.11 4.47
N THR A 562 44.39 -74.87 4.86
CA THR A 562 44.42 -75.66 6.10
C THR A 562 43.89 -77.07 5.85
N PRO A 563 44.31 -78.06 6.67
CA PRO A 563 44.20 -79.47 6.34
C PRO A 563 42.75 -79.92 6.10
N ALA A 564 42.61 -80.79 5.10
CA ALA A 564 41.39 -81.48 4.76
C ALA A 564 40.54 -81.93 5.96
N GLY A 565 39.28 -81.48 6.02
CA GLY A 565 38.25 -82.01 6.92
C GLY A 565 37.80 -81.10 8.08
N THR A 566 38.33 -79.88 8.22
CA THR A 566 37.88 -78.92 9.25
C THR A 566 37.29 -77.64 8.65
N VAL A 567 36.17 -77.17 9.20
CA VAL A 567 35.57 -75.85 8.88
C VAL A 567 36.10 -74.83 9.88
N ASN A 568 36.73 -73.75 9.42
CA ASN A 568 37.07 -72.64 10.31
C ASN A 568 35.80 -71.88 10.70
N VAL A 569 35.66 -71.55 11.99
CA VAL A 569 34.71 -70.53 12.43
C VAL A 569 35.18 -69.19 11.85
N PRO A 570 34.32 -68.42 11.17
CA PRO A 570 34.66 -67.07 10.71
C PRO A 570 35.23 -66.24 11.86
N ALA A 571 36.20 -65.37 11.59
CA ALA A 571 36.80 -64.52 12.62
C ALA A 571 35.83 -63.47 13.20
N ASP A 572 34.68 -63.28 12.55
CA ASP A 572 33.61 -62.36 12.92
C ASP A 572 32.27 -63.10 12.84
N ASP A 573 31.57 -63.18 13.97
CA ASP A 573 30.31 -63.93 14.14
C ASP A 573 29.15 -63.35 13.30
N ASP A 574 29.28 -62.12 12.77
CA ASP A 574 28.27 -61.45 11.95
C ASP A 574 28.52 -61.57 10.43
N SER A 575 29.46 -62.42 10.00
CA SER A 575 29.76 -62.63 8.57
C SER A 575 28.70 -63.48 7.85
N PHE A 576 28.22 -63.04 6.68
CA PHE A 576 27.29 -63.80 5.83
C PHE A 576 28.03 -64.78 4.90
N ALA A 577 27.66 -66.06 4.91
CA ALA A 577 28.12 -67.04 3.92
C ALA A 577 27.24 -67.00 2.67
N THR A 578 27.84 -67.00 1.47
CA THR A 578 27.05 -67.11 0.23
C THR A 578 26.65 -68.56 -0.07
N ALA A 579 25.59 -68.77 -0.86
CA ALA A 579 25.23 -70.11 -1.33
C ALA A 579 26.38 -70.82 -2.08
N SER A 580 27.28 -70.05 -2.70
CA SER A 580 28.49 -70.57 -3.36
C SER A 580 29.52 -71.07 -2.36
N ASP A 581 29.70 -70.36 -1.25
CA ASP A 581 30.65 -70.73 -0.18
C ASP A 581 30.20 -72.02 0.51
N VAL A 582 28.90 -72.13 0.79
CA VAL A 582 28.31 -73.34 1.37
C VAL A 582 28.46 -74.54 0.42
N ALA A 583 28.20 -74.36 -0.89
CA ALA A 583 28.36 -75.43 -1.87
C ALA A 583 29.82 -75.89 -2.02
N LYS A 584 30.78 -74.96 -2.03
CA LYS A 584 32.21 -75.29 -2.07
C LYS A 584 32.68 -76.02 -0.82
N MET A 585 32.18 -75.62 0.35
CA MET A 585 32.49 -76.27 1.62
C MET A 585 32.00 -77.73 1.63
N ILE A 586 30.76 -77.97 1.20
CA ILE A 586 30.19 -79.32 1.11
C ILE A 586 30.99 -80.18 0.11
N ASN A 587 31.27 -79.65 -1.08
CA ASN A 587 31.97 -80.40 -2.12
C ASN A 587 33.47 -80.61 -1.84
N GLY A 588 34.07 -79.82 -0.94
CA GLY A 588 35.45 -79.99 -0.49
C GLY A 588 35.62 -80.90 0.73
N SER A 589 34.52 -81.45 1.27
CA SER A 589 34.53 -82.32 2.45
C SER A 589 34.78 -83.78 2.06
N PHE A 590 35.73 -84.45 2.72
CA PHE A 590 36.02 -85.87 2.53
C PHE A 590 36.63 -86.51 3.78
N TRP A 591 36.62 -87.85 3.85
CA TRP A 591 37.34 -88.63 4.85
C TRP A 591 38.34 -89.58 4.18
N LYS A 592 39.45 -89.89 4.87
CA LYS A 592 40.53 -90.71 4.32
C LYS A 592 40.48 -92.13 4.88
N VAL A 593 40.68 -93.12 4.01
CA VAL A 593 40.94 -94.50 4.45
C VAL A 593 42.42 -94.63 4.81
N ASN A 594 42.71 -95.06 6.04
CA ASN A 594 44.08 -95.31 6.50
C ASN A 594 44.19 -96.75 6.99
N SER A 595 45.18 -97.49 6.48
CA SER A 595 45.44 -98.88 6.84
C SER A 595 46.88 -99.00 7.35
N THR A 596 47.05 -99.35 8.63
CA THR A 596 48.36 -99.56 9.27
C THR A 596 48.47 -100.99 9.78
N THR A 597 49.66 -101.60 9.71
CA THR A 597 49.89 -102.97 10.21
C THR A 597 50.89 -103.00 11.37
N ALA A 598 50.58 -103.84 12.35
CA ALA A 598 51.54 -104.40 13.30
C ALA A 598 51.56 -105.92 13.09
N GLY A 599 52.51 -106.42 12.30
CA GLY A 599 52.79 -107.86 12.15
C GLY A 599 51.97 -108.65 11.11
N GLY A 600 51.30 -107.99 10.15
CA GLY A 600 50.55 -108.64 9.07
C GLY A 600 50.89 -108.10 7.66
N GLU A 601 50.32 -108.71 6.61
CA GLU A 601 50.53 -108.32 5.21
C GLU A 601 49.51 -107.24 4.78
N ASN A 602 49.98 -106.08 4.31
CA ASN A 602 49.15 -104.99 3.82
C ASN A 602 49.70 -104.50 2.48
N THR A 603 48.93 -104.69 1.42
CA THR A 603 49.27 -104.27 0.06
C THR A 603 48.51 -103.00 -0.36
N TYR A 604 47.80 -102.35 0.57
CA TYR A 604 47.08 -101.11 0.30
C TYR A 604 48.07 -99.96 0.10
N THR A 605 48.25 -99.54 -1.15
CA THR A 605 49.01 -98.34 -1.52
C THR A 605 48.03 -97.17 -1.70
N PRO A 606 48.01 -96.17 -0.80
CA PRO A 606 47.15 -95.00 -0.96
C PRO A 606 47.58 -94.23 -2.22
N ASN A 607 46.63 -93.93 -3.11
CA ASN A 607 46.84 -92.96 -4.19
C ASN A 607 46.03 -91.69 -3.90
N THR A 608 46.18 -90.66 -4.75
CA THR A 608 45.48 -89.37 -4.58
C THR A 608 43.94 -89.47 -4.64
N SER A 609 43.36 -90.64 -4.96
CA SER A 609 41.93 -90.93 -4.96
C SER A 609 41.45 -91.68 -3.70
N SER A 610 42.24 -91.68 -2.62
CA SER A 610 41.88 -92.35 -1.35
C SER A 610 41.01 -91.48 -0.42
N GLU A 611 40.50 -90.37 -0.95
CA GLU A 611 39.59 -89.43 -0.29
C GLU A 611 38.17 -89.80 -0.69
N ILE A 612 37.33 -90.12 0.29
CA ILE A 612 35.92 -90.44 0.07
C ILE A 612 35.15 -89.15 0.33
N SER A 613 34.74 -88.49 -0.75
CA SER A 613 34.04 -87.22 -0.72
C SER A 613 32.56 -87.42 -0.44
N ALA A 614 31.86 -86.33 -0.11
CA ALA A 614 30.40 -86.36 0.04
C ALA A 614 29.73 -86.81 -1.27
N GLY A 615 29.19 -88.03 -1.29
CA GLY A 615 28.54 -88.63 -2.45
C GLY A 615 29.28 -89.83 -3.08
N ASP A 616 30.51 -90.12 -2.66
CA ASP A 616 31.27 -91.27 -3.16
C ASP A 616 30.81 -92.60 -2.53
N GLU A 617 30.81 -93.70 -3.30
CA GLU A 617 30.54 -95.06 -2.81
C GLU A 617 31.83 -95.78 -2.36
N LEU A 618 31.81 -96.43 -1.19
CA LEU A 618 32.93 -97.21 -0.67
C LEU A 618 32.76 -98.71 -0.96
N PHE A 619 33.72 -99.30 -1.67
CA PHE A 619 33.80 -100.73 -1.91
C PHE A 619 34.80 -101.39 -0.96
N ILE A 620 34.34 -102.37 -0.17
CA ILE A 620 35.20 -103.22 0.67
C ILE A 620 35.05 -104.66 0.17
N ASN A 621 36.14 -105.21 -0.36
CA ASN A 621 36.17 -106.58 -0.88
C ASN A 621 36.58 -107.56 0.22
N ALA A 622 35.71 -108.54 0.51
CA ALA A 622 35.92 -109.53 1.57
C ALA A 622 36.97 -110.61 1.19
N GLY A 623 37.28 -110.80 -0.09
CA GLY A 623 38.14 -111.90 -0.53
C GLY A 623 37.56 -113.28 -0.14
N LYS A 624 38.44 -114.28 0.08
CA LYS A 624 38.01 -115.67 0.33
C LYS A 624 37.70 -116.00 1.80
N ASN A 625 38.41 -115.37 2.74
CA ASN A 625 38.40 -115.79 4.15
C ASN A 625 37.79 -114.75 5.10
N ILE A 626 37.36 -113.59 4.59
CA ILE A 626 36.63 -112.58 5.36
C ILE A 626 35.17 -112.60 4.93
N ASN A 627 34.27 -112.48 5.89
CA ASN A 627 32.84 -112.31 5.71
C ASN A 627 32.46 -110.87 6.11
N ILE A 628 31.87 -110.13 5.18
CA ILE A 628 31.38 -108.77 5.40
C ILE A 628 29.85 -108.80 5.40
N THR A 629 29.24 -108.43 6.52
CA THR A 629 27.78 -108.43 6.71
C THR A 629 27.33 -107.11 7.32
N GLY A 630 26.05 -106.78 7.24
CA GLY A 630 25.55 -105.51 7.79
C GLY A 630 24.19 -105.11 7.23
N ALA A 631 23.59 -104.09 7.83
CA ALA A 631 22.36 -103.46 7.36
C ALA A 631 22.38 -101.96 7.71
N GLY A 632 21.99 -101.10 6.77
CA GLY A 632 22.05 -99.64 6.94
C GLY A 632 23.47 -99.15 7.22
N ASN A 633 23.67 -98.53 8.38
CA ASN A 633 24.90 -97.81 8.72
C ASN A 633 25.91 -98.67 9.52
N VAL A 634 25.65 -99.97 9.68
CA VAL A 634 26.48 -100.88 10.47
C VAL A 634 27.16 -101.87 9.52
N LEU A 635 28.49 -101.87 9.54
CA LEU A 635 29.35 -102.78 8.78
C LEU A 635 30.07 -103.73 9.74
N ASN A 636 29.76 -105.02 9.67
CA ASN A 636 30.39 -106.07 10.45
C ASN A 636 31.41 -106.82 9.58
N ILE A 637 32.64 -106.91 10.06
CA ILE A 637 33.73 -107.66 9.41
C ILE A 637 34.10 -108.82 10.33
N SER A 638 34.03 -110.05 9.82
CA SER A 638 34.29 -111.28 10.56
C SER A 638 35.07 -112.26 9.68
N THR A 639 35.66 -113.31 10.26
CA THR A 639 36.18 -114.43 9.46
C THR A 639 35.02 -115.29 8.98
N VAL A 640 35.14 -115.90 7.80
CA VAL A 640 34.18 -116.94 7.37
C VAL A 640 34.25 -118.14 8.32
N ASP A 641 33.15 -118.87 8.49
CA ASP A 641 33.07 -120.01 9.43
C ASP A 641 34.05 -121.15 9.09
N THR A 642 34.40 -121.30 7.81
CA THR A 642 35.36 -122.31 7.33
C THR A 642 36.42 -121.67 6.42
N PRO A 643 37.46 -121.04 6.99
CA PRO A 643 38.49 -120.40 6.17
C PRO A 643 39.38 -121.46 5.52
N THR A 644 39.66 -121.28 4.22
CA THR A 644 40.58 -122.15 3.48
C THR A 644 41.94 -121.46 3.36
N PHE A 645 42.98 -122.08 3.87
CA PHE A 645 44.36 -121.59 3.77
C PHE A 645 45.17 -122.56 2.91
N THR A 646 45.97 -122.02 1.99
CA THR A 646 46.88 -122.84 1.19
C THR A 646 48.02 -123.37 2.05
N ASN A 647 48.56 -122.53 2.95
CA ASN A 647 49.53 -122.89 3.97
C ASN A 647 49.20 -122.13 5.25
N LEU A 648 49.22 -122.81 6.40
CA LEU A 648 49.00 -122.21 7.72
C LEU A 648 50.23 -122.45 8.60
N THR A 649 50.78 -121.37 9.12
CA THR A 649 51.97 -121.38 9.97
C THR A 649 51.52 -121.11 11.40
N VAL A 650 51.67 -122.08 12.30
CA VAL A 650 51.22 -121.97 13.70
C VAL A 650 52.45 -122.01 14.62
N GLY A 651 52.63 -120.96 15.42
CA GLY A 651 53.71 -120.86 16.41
C GLY A 651 54.74 -119.76 16.14
N ASN A 652 55.77 -119.70 16.99
CA ASN A 652 56.85 -118.70 16.97
C ASN A 652 57.67 -118.78 15.66
N ALA A 653 57.96 -117.62 15.05
CA ALA A 653 58.63 -117.46 13.76
C ALA A 653 59.99 -118.18 13.62
N SER A 654 60.66 -118.50 14.73
CA SER A 654 61.96 -119.18 14.71
C SER A 654 61.84 -120.70 14.54
N ASN A 655 60.67 -121.31 14.76
CA ASN A 655 60.46 -122.74 14.49
C ASN A 655 58.97 -123.08 14.33
N PRO A 656 58.33 -122.64 13.24
CA PRO A 656 56.89 -122.80 13.10
C PRO A 656 56.50 -124.25 12.77
N ILE A 657 55.32 -124.64 13.25
CA ILE A 657 54.61 -125.80 12.70
C ILE A 657 53.95 -125.34 11.41
N THR A 658 54.41 -125.90 10.30
CA THR A 658 53.82 -125.61 8.99
C THR A 658 52.81 -126.70 8.67
N ILE A 659 51.55 -126.29 8.51
CA ILE A 659 50.45 -127.14 8.06
C ILE A 659 50.13 -126.71 6.63
N GLY A 660 50.40 -127.57 5.66
CA GLY A 660 50.21 -127.25 4.26
C GLY A 660 50.48 -128.44 3.35
N THR A 661 50.55 -128.18 2.05
CA THR A 661 50.89 -129.21 1.07
C THR A 661 52.39 -129.20 0.77
N ASP A 662 53.02 -130.38 0.75
CA ASP A 662 54.39 -130.52 0.27
C ASP A 662 54.51 -130.29 -1.25
N ALA A 663 55.74 -130.29 -1.79
CA ALA A 663 55.99 -130.03 -3.22
C ALA A 663 55.31 -131.05 -4.18
N ASN A 664 54.78 -132.15 -3.65
CA ASN A 664 54.09 -133.19 -4.40
C ASN A 664 52.56 -133.15 -4.19
N GLY A 665 52.03 -132.12 -3.50
CA GLY A 665 50.61 -131.91 -3.29
C GLY A 665 49.99 -132.71 -2.14
N ASN A 666 50.81 -133.37 -1.30
CA ASN A 666 50.31 -134.11 -0.14
C ASN A 666 50.21 -133.20 1.09
N ASN A 667 49.13 -133.34 1.87
CA ASN A 667 48.99 -132.60 3.13
C ASN A 667 50.01 -133.12 4.17
N THR A 668 50.87 -132.23 4.67
CA THR A 668 51.91 -132.57 5.64
C THR A 668 51.88 -131.63 6.83
N ILE A 669 52.26 -132.17 7.99
CA ILE A 669 52.58 -131.40 9.19
C ILE A 669 54.05 -131.70 9.50
N SER A 670 54.90 -130.69 9.37
CA SER A 670 56.35 -130.83 9.52
C SER A 670 56.84 -130.13 10.79
N ASN A 671 58.01 -130.56 11.32
CA ASN A 671 58.61 -130.10 12.59
C ASN A 671 57.91 -130.50 13.91
N LEU A 672 57.43 -131.75 14.03
CA LEU A 672 57.00 -132.32 15.31
C LEU A 672 58.18 -132.95 16.07
N THR A 673 58.49 -132.50 17.29
CA THR A 673 59.55 -133.08 18.16
C THR A 673 58.94 -134.02 19.21
N SER A 674 59.36 -135.29 19.25
CA SER A 674 58.71 -136.37 20.04
C SER A 674 59.24 -136.50 21.48
N THR A 675 58.33 -136.59 22.47
CA THR A 675 58.63 -136.91 23.88
C THR A 675 57.66 -137.97 24.47
N LEU A 676 57.96 -139.27 24.33
CA LEU A 676 57.26 -140.36 25.06
C LEU A 676 58.28 -141.39 25.64
N PRO A 677 58.07 -142.00 26.84
CA PRO A 677 59.14 -142.58 27.70
C PRO A 677 59.27 -144.14 27.68
N LYS A 678 60.44 -144.67 28.13
CA LYS A 678 60.81 -146.11 28.30
C LYS A 678 60.78 -146.56 29.79
N THR A 679 60.56 -147.87 30.09
CA THR A 679 60.89 -148.48 31.42
C THR A 679 61.28 -149.99 31.32
N GLN A 680 62.33 -150.40 32.07
CA GLN A 680 62.83 -151.78 32.36
C GLN A 680 62.87 -151.98 33.90
N THR A 681 62.75 -153.22 34.45
CA THR A 681 63.55 -153.74 35.61
C THR A 681 63.41 -155.28 35.78
N GLU A 682 64.42 -155.91 36.42
CA GLU A 682 64.92 -157.31 36.30
C GLU A 682 64.52 -158.36 37.38
N ASP A 683 65.02 -159.60 37.14
CA ASP A 683 65.09 -160.90 37.85
C ASP A 683 65.53 -160.95 39.34
N VAL A 684 65.08 -161.99 40.09
CA VAL A 684 65.94 -162.89 40.92
C VAL A 684 65.38 -164.33 40.97
N LYS A 685 66.29 -165.30 40.74
CA LYS A 685 66.17 -166.77 40.61
C LYS A 685 65.80 -167.55 41.88
N THR A 686 65.28 -168.77 41.71
CA THR A 686 65.90 -170.06 42.15
C THR A 686 65.07 -171.29 41.71
N GLY A 687 65.73 -172.34 41.20
CA GLY A 687 65.21 -173.72 41.22
C GLY A 687 65.14 -174.44 39.88
N ASP A 688 66.16 -175.25 39.58
CA ASP A 688 66.25 -176.17 38.44
C ASP A 688 65.25 -177.35 38.50
N ALA A 689 64.99 -177.87 37.30
CA ALA A 689 64.59 -179.25 36.97
C ALA A 689 63.09 -179.61 36.91
N VAL A 690 62.71 -180.04 35.69
CA VAL A 690 61.71 -181.08 35.38
C VAL A 690 60.23 -180.64 35.42
N THR A 691 59.71 -180.53 34.18
CA THR A 691 58.37 -180.89 33.69
C THR A 691 57.14 -180.43 34.48
N THR A 692 56.39 -179.49 33.88
CA THR A 692 54.91 -179.39 33.73
C THR A 692 54.06 -180.21 34.72
N PRO A 693 52.88 -179.74 35.24
CA PRO A 693 51.95 -178.81 34.58
C PRO A 693 50.99 -177.97 35.50
N HIS A 694 50.06 -177.25 34.85
CA HIS A 694 48.72 -176.77 35.26
C HIS A 694 48.63 -175.49 36.12
N THR A 695 47.83 -174.48 35.72
CA THR A 695 46.42 -174.57 35.30
C THR A 695 46.09 -173.55 34.18
N THR A 696 45.76 -173.94 32.94
CA THR A 696 44.53 -174.55 32.33
C THR A 696 43.42 -173.52 32.06
N GLU A 697 42.73 -173.43 30.92
CA GLU A 697 42.55 -174.17 29.64
C GLU A 697 41.77 -173.19 28.70
N GLN A 698 41.73 -173.22 27.36
CA GLN A 698 41.78 -174.33 26.42
C GLN A 698 42.10 -173.88 24.96
N ALA A 699 42.29 -174.87 24.09
CA ALA A 699 42.88 -174.84 22.75
C ALA A 699 42.15 -174.05 21.64
N ARG A 700 42.93 -173.70 20.61
CA ARG A 700 42.47 -173.34 19.26
C ARG A 700 42.22 -174.66 18.48
N PRO A 701 41.03 -174.97 17.96
CA PRO A 701 40.79 -176.20 17.22
C PRO A 701 41.60 -176.23 15.92
N ASN A 702 42.24 -177.35 15.63
CA ASN A 702 42.74 -177.67 14.31
C ASN A 702 41.54 -177.86 13.38
N ILE A 703 41.41 -176.99 12.38
CA ILE A 703 40.40 -177.06 11.33
C ILE A 703 40.97 -178.01 10.27
N THR A 704 40.36 -179.18 10.09
CA THR A 704 40.70 -180.09 8.98
C THR A 704 40.24 -179.49 7.64
N SER A 705 40.82 -179.92 6.52
CA SER A 705 40.54 -179.37 5.17
C SER A 705 39.06 -179.34 4.75
N ASP A 706 38.17 -180.10 5.40
CA ASP A 706 36.72 -180.03 5.16
C ASP A 706 36.00 -178.90 5.94
N GLN A 707 36.63 -178.34 6.97
CA GLN A 707 36.09 -177.30 7.86
C GLN A 707 36.54 -175.87 7.46
N GLU A 708 37.35 -175.71 6.40
CA GLU A 708 37.66 -174.41 5.78
C GLU A 708 36.47 -173.83 4.97
N SER A 709 35.42 -174.62 4.70
CA SER A 709 34.28 -174.20 3.87
C SER A 709 33.10 -173.54 4.63
N GLN A 710 33.21 -173.30 5.94
CA GLN A 710 32.17 -172.64 6.76
C GLN A 710 32.72 -171.56 7.73
N ALA A 711 33.94 -171.05 7.50
CA ALA A 711 34.53 -169.99 8.32
C ALA A 711 34.08 -168.59 7.86
N ALA A 712 33.71 -167.71 8.80
CA ALA A 712 33.42 -166.31 8.53
C ALA A 712 34.68 -165.59 8.03
N THR A 713 34.55 -164.78 6.98
CA THR A 713 35.68 -164.07 6.40
C THR A 713 35.96 -162.78 7.16
N LEU A 714 37.19 -162.26 7.02
CA LEU A 714 37.58 -160.97 7.60
C LEU A 714 36.69 -159.80 7.10
N GLY A 715 36.00 -159.98 5.97
CA GLY A 715 35.00 -159.03 5.46
C GLY A 715 33.68 -159.00 6.23
N ASP A 716 33.32 -160.07 6.94
CA ASP A 716 32.06 -160.18 7.68
C ASP A 716 32.13 -159.52 9.07
N VAL A 717 33.33 -159.38 9.65
CA VAL A 717 33.54 -158.77 10.98
C VAL A 717 33.69 -157.25 10.91
N LEU A 718 34.19 -156.71 9.78
CA LEU A 718 34.36 -155.27 9.57
C LEU A 718 33.08 -154.53 9.15
N ASN A 719 31.98 -155.26 8.86
CA ASN A 719 30.68 -154.69 8.47
C ASN A 719 29.54 -154.96 9.49
N ALA A 720 29.85 -155.43 10.71
CA ALA A 720 28.85 -155.79 11.72
C ALA A 720 28.69 -154.75 12.86
N GLY A 721 29.18 -153.52 12.68
CA GLY A 721 28.98 -152.38 13.57
C GLY A 721 30.25 -151.85 14.20
#